data_AF-A0A0V0Y698-F1
#
_entry.id   AF-A0A0V0Y698-F1
#
_cell.length_a   1.000
_cell.length_b   1.000
_cell.length_c   1.000
_cell.angle_alpha   90.00
_cell.angle_beta   90.00
_cell.angle_gamma   90.00
#
_symmetry.space_group_name_H-M   'P 1'
#
loop_
_entity.id
_entity.type
_entity.pdbx_description
1 polymer ?
#
loop_
_entity_poly.entity_id
_entity_poly.type
_entity_poly.pdbx_seq_one_letter_code
_entity_poly.pdbx_strand_id
1 'polypeptide(L)'
;MNDLIKFTNILFFIGEMDDPNRCQTVFTHEEARRLETLDSTEFGCLNLVHPEKIFERRLVIKALKFYEQRLEEIQRSTDAAVETDNRFLCDVLLKLGHLNLLIHDFVKALSAYQRFYESKAEYWKDAPFLYGLGLVYFHFNMHKSATEIFQRLLYLFPNFCKAAEVNIRLGLAFKALHSFDLAIKNLRLAFVDPNPTIFSKAEIRFHIAHCIELKGDLKKAHSEYQSLLQSSQVVSPVLRASLLRQLGWLFFREESFGDKAHRINVAINCLQQSLKADPTSGRSHYYLGRCFSAAGRAHEAFLSYRHSIDKNESNADIWCSIGVLYQQQQQPFDALQAFVCAIQLDDSLSPAWIDLGLLYEQYFQLNDALKCYKNALKLKSKINQALFDRIEFLETQLKGRPKASVEGESSKSALLLPNIEDVSRLPIPAQLLDRQNGYQRQRIDMYLKGSLIGIGLNENDDDALPSLNSQQMQMMHILSQNQALLNPHQMLTLRQLQETHALTQHFQQQREQQRDEEDNVPRSQETVNVDPITSTEISMRTSPLSDLPQVTQEDLQAFLGFTDQEDLTNSCLEPDNRNKTRIDKNDPIIPTNMLFSTPVTIQDSVNSDRPTFLAEPPPSCLSLTAPLNVPCTISSSEIFQICKQRNLGRCKSVYEENVLPPQPPTCNRNLPKERLLLTTPCTVVDTKKDASSLELQRFCYQQPIVVIRGLTSALKMDLSLFSTKTIVAEAANQQVELRTQYLQASDVNVDSQGNVTWQCGSQPSYTTVGKYAAYQLQSFQNALKVDDKEKMKREGDLECNYSKRKKDVALKKVVKFGTNVDLSDERKWHLQLKELNKLPSFCRVYSSCNLLSHLGHVVLGMNTVQLYMKVPGARTPGHQENNNFAGVNINIGPGECEWFAVPYEYWDAVKTICENNKCDFLRGSWWPSLEDLYENNIPLYRFTQKAGDVVWIGEGTVHWVHSTGWCNNIAWNVGPLTASQYQLAIERYEFNKLNSFKSLVPLIHLSWQLARNIRFSDKTLFEMVRKTLIQSIAYCQIVLDYVCERLRKELKHHPRTEGENSHYCCVCEV
;
A
#
# COMPACT_ATOMS: atom_id res chain seq x y z
N MET A 1 -50.84 29.12 22.51
CA MET A 1 -51.00 28.90 21.05
C MET A 1 -49.96 29.67 20.20
N ASN A 2 -49.24 30.67 20.73
CA ASN A 2 -48.22 31.41 19.97
C ASN A 2 -46.78 30.86 20.06
N ASP A 3 -46.49 29.88 20.92
CA ASP A 3 -45.15 29.25 21.00
C ASP A 3 -44.93 28.10 20.00
N LEU A 4 -45.96 27.71 19.24
CA LEU A 4 -45.83 26.68 18.19
C LEU A 4 -45.13 27.20 16.91
N ILE A 5 -44.78 28.49 16.84
CA ILE A 5 -44.27 29.17 15.64
C ILE A 5 -42.73 29.21 15.61
N LYS A 6 -42.03 28.88 16.71
CA LYS A 6 -40.58 29.09 16.86
C LYS A 6 -39.66 28.06 16.18
N PHE A 7 -40.21 27.01 15.56
CA PHE A 7 -39.44 26.00 14.79
C PHE A 7 -39.94 25.81 13.34
N THR A 8 -41.12 26.32 12.99
CA THR A 8 -41.76 26.10 11.68
C THR A 8 -41.10 26.83 10.50
N ASN A 9 -40.26 27.83 10.73
CA ASN A 9 -39.66 28.64 9.65
C ASN A 9 -38.46 27.98 8.94
N ILE A 10 -38.02 26.79 9.36
CA ILE A 10 -36.85 26.10 8.78
C ILE A 10 -37.24 25.18 7.59
N LEU A 11 -38.53 24.95 7.35
CA LEU A 11 -39.02 23.96 6.35
C LEU A 11 -40.03 24.50 5.32
N PHE A 12 -40.38 25.79 5.35
CA PHE A 12 -41.27 26.41 4.38
C PHE A 12 -40.57 27.53 3.58
N PHE A 13 -39.75 27.10 2.62
CA PHE A 13 -39.41 27.87 1.43
C PHE A 13 -39.39 26.92 0.21
N ILE A 14 -40.59 26.48 -0.17
CA ILE A 14 -40.86 25.79 -1.44
C ILE A 14 -41.76 26.71 -2.24
N GLY A 15 -41.23 27.28 -3.33
CA GLY A 15 -41.94 28.19 -4.23
C GLY A 15 -41.21 29.52 -4.43
N GLU A 16 -41.01 29.87 -5.70
CA GLU A 16 -40.63 31.21 -6.20
C GLU A 16 -39.25 31.77 -5.80
N MET A 17 -38.19 31.28 -6.47
CA MET A 17 -37.24 32.14 -7.19
C MET A 17 -36.63 31.35 -8.37
N ASP A 18 -36.76 31.86 -9.60
CA ASP A 18 -36.23 31.22 -10.81
C ASP A 18 -34.71 31.43 -10.96
N ASP A 19 -33.92 30.44 -10.52
CA ASP A 19 -32.53 30.25 -10.99
C ASP A 19 -32.26 28.74 -11.23
N PRO A 20 -32.21 28.29 -12.50
CA PRO A 20 -32.10 26.86 -12.83
C PRO A 20 -30.72 26.24 -12.53
N ASN A 21 -29.74 27.01 -12.03
CA ASN A 21 -28.40 26.50 -11.70
C ASN A 21 -28.17 26.15 -10.22
N ARG A 22 -29.13 26.38 -9.31
CA ARG A 22 -29.01 25.99 -7.89
C ARG A 22 -29.63 24.63 -7.60
N CYS A 23 -28.77 23.63 -7.36
CA CYS A 23 -29.16 22.27 -7.00
C CYS A 23 -29.68 22.19 -5.54
N GLN A 24 -30.91 22.65 -5.29
CA GLN A 24 -31.52 22.63 -3.96
C GLN A 24 -31.82 21.19 -3.50
N THR A 25 -31.21 20.77 -2.39
CA THR A 25 -31.42 19.45 -1.80
C THR A 25 -32.71 19.43 -0.96
N VAL A 26 -33.87 19.28 -1.60
CA VAL A 26 -35.17 19.30 -0.91
C VAL A 26 -35.38 18.05 -0.06
N PHE A 27 -35.73 18.21 1.22
CA PHE A 27 -36.13 17.12 2.12
C PHE A 27 -37.64 16.85 2.04
N THR A 28 -38.04 15.59 2.17
CA THR A 28 -39.46 15.25 2.37
C THR A 28 -39.90 15.62 3.79
N HIS A 29 -41.21 15.76 4.00
CA HIS A 29 -41.76 16.03 5.34
C HIS A 29 -41.35 14.94 6.37
N GLU A 30 -41.21 13.68 5.94
CA GLU A 30 -40.79 12.58 6.79
C GLU A 30 -39.29 12.63 7.11
N GLU A 31 -38.44 12.87 6.11
CA GLU A 31 -37.00 13.10 6.28
C GLU A 31 -36.73 14.26 7.24
N ALA A 32 -37.44 15.38 7.06
CA ALA A 32 -37.29 16.59 7.87
C ALA A 32 -37.66 16.37 9.34
N ARG A 33 -38.82 15.73 9.60
CA ARG A 33 -39.24 15.39 10.97
C ARG A 33 -38.24 14.45 11.66
N ARG A 34 -37.65 13.50 10.93
CA ARG A 34 -36.62 12.62 11.51
C ARG A 34 -35.31 13.38 11.77
N LEU A 35 -34.87 14.24 10.85
CA LEU A 35 -33.63 15.02 10.96
C LEU A 35 -33.62 15.98 12.16
N GLU A 36 -34.79 16.52 12.54
CA GLU A 36 -34.97 17.32 13.75
C GLU A 36 -34.52 16.55 15.00
N THR A 37 -34.92 15.28 15.12
CA THR A 37 -34.59 14.38 16.25
C THR A 37 -33.18 13.76 16.21
N LEU A 38 -32.42 13.90 15.11
CA LEU A 38 -31.07 13.34 15.03
C LEU A 38 -30.06 14.22 15.78
N ASP A 39 -29.50 13.69 16.87
CA ASP A 39 -28.44 14.34 17.66
C ASP A 39 -27.39 13.34 18.18
N SER A 40 -26.44 13.82 18.99
CA SER A 40 -25.37 13.00 19.59
C SER A 40 -25.87 11.89 20.52
N THR A 41 -27.08 11.98 21.07
CA THR A 41 -27.62 10.99 22.02
C THR A 41 -27.97 9.67 21.35
N GLU A 42 -28.13 9.66 20.03
CA GLU A 42 -28.31 8.42 19.26
C GLU A 42 -26.99 7.69 18.98
N PHE A 43 -25.83 8.28 19.29
CA PHE A 43 -24.53 7.66 19.10
C PHE A 43 -24.42 6.33 19.85
N GLY A 44 -23.99 5.28 19.15
CA GLY A 44 -23.93 3.91 19.67
C GLY A 44 -25.26 3.14 19.66
N CYS A 45 -26.41 3.81 19.50
CA CYS A 45 -27.72 3.17 19.33
C CYS A 45 -28.16 3.12 17.86
N LEU A 46 -27.88 4.16 17.08
CA LEU A 46 -28.18 4.21 15.65
C LEU A 46 -27.04 3.58 14.83
N ASN A 47 -27.15 2.28 14.52
CA ASN A 47 -26.19 1.61 13.64
C ASN A 47 -26.51 1.89 12.15
N LEU A 48 -25.95 2.97 11.60
CA LEU A 48 -26.09 3.36 10.19
C LEU A 48 -25.52 2.35 9.17
N VAL A 49 -24.79 1.33 9.61
CA VAL A 49 -24.29 0.25 8.75
C VAL A 49 -25.32 -0.88 8.60
N HIS A 50 -26.29 -0.99 9.51
CA HIS A 50 -27.29 -2.07 9.49
C HIS A 50 -28.25 -1.96 8.28
N PRO A 51 -28.61 -3.07 7.60
CA PRO A 51 -29.49 -3.02 6.42
C PRO A 51 -30.86 -2.38 6.67
N GLU A 52 -31.40 -2.49 7.88
CA GLU A 52 -32.69 -1.90 8.26
C GLU A 52 -32.62 -0.37 8.46
N LYS A 53 -31.42 0.20 8.52
CA LYS A 53 -31.16 1.64 8.75
C LYS A 53 -30.73 2.38 7.48
N ILE A 54 -31.07 1.84 6.31
CA ILE A 54 -30.83 2.48 5.01
C ILE A 54 -31.53 3.85 4.90
N PHE A 55 -32.70 4.04 5.50
CA PHE A 55 -33.39 5.33 5.51
C PHE A 55 -32.59 6.38 6.27
N GLU A 56 -32.25 6.13 7.52
CA GLU A 56 -31.45 7.06 8.34
C GLU A 56 -30.05 7.27 7.74
N ARG A 57 -29.41 6.24 7.17
CA ARG A 57 -28.13 6.38 6.46
C ARG A 57 -28.22 7.32 5.26
N ARG A 58 -29.26 7.19 4.42
CA ARG A 58 -29.50 8.10 3.29
C ARG A 58 -29.80 9.52 3.78
N LEU A 59 -30.62 9.66 4.81
CA LEU A 59 -30.97 10.94 5.42
C LEU A 59 -29.74 11.67 5.98
N VAL A 60 -28.88 10.99 6.75
CA VAL A 60 -27.66 11.57 7.32
C VAL A 60 -26.69 12.02 6.23
N ILE A 61 -26.48 11.21 5.18
CA ILE A 61 -25.62 11.58 4.03
C ILE A 61 -26.19 12.79 3.27
N LYS A 62 -27.52 12.85 3.09
CA LYS A 62 -28.21 13.98 2.44
C LYS A 62 -28.12 15.25 3.29
N ALA A 63 -28.32 15.13 4.60
CA ALA A 63 -28.24 16.22 5.56
C ALA A 63 -26.81 16.79 5.69
N LEU A 64 -25.77 15.94 5.72
CA LEU A 64 -24.39 16.40 5.74
C LEU A 64 -24.07 17.30 4.53
N LYS A 65 -24.40 16.86 3.31
CA LYS A 65 -24.19 17.67 2.09
C LYS A 65 -24.93 19.02 2.15
N PHE A 66 -26.18 19.01 2.61
CA PHE A 66 -26.99 20.22 2.75
C PHE A 66 -26.37 21.20 3.75
N TYR A 67 -26.00 20.74 4.96
CA TYR A 67 -25.42 21.61 5.97
C TYR A 67 -23.98 22.04 5.65
N GLU A 68 -23.17 21.22 4.98
CA GLU A 68 -21.84 21.61 4.47
C GLU A 68 -21.97 22.72 3.43
N GLN A 69 -22.86 22.58 2.43
CA GLN A 69 -23.13 23.63 1.46
C GLN A 69 -23.65 24.91 2.14
N ARG A 70 -24.55 24.78 3.12
CA ARG A 70 -25.09 25.94 3.84
C ARG A 70 -24.03 26.66 4.68
N LEU A 71 -23.06 25.93 5.23
CA LEU A 71 -21.92 26.53 5.93
C LEU A 71 -21.03 27.32 4.95
N GLU A 72 -20.76 26.80 3.75
CA GLU A 72 -20.02 27.54 2.72
C GLU A 72 -20.76 28.81 2.27
N GLU A 73 -22.09 28.77 2.14
CA GLU A 73 -22.91 29.93 1.79
C GLU A 73 -22.79 31.04 2.85
N ILE A 74 -22.89 30.68 4.14
CA ILE A 74 -22.72 31.61 5.27
C ILE A 74 -21.28 32.16 5.35
N GLN A 75 -20.27 31.37 4.97
CA GLN A 75 -18.87 31.82 4.93
C GLN A 75 -18.55 32.75 3.75
N ARG A 76 -19.37 32.77 2.68
CA ARG A 76 -19.19 33.64 1.50
C ARG A 76 -19.95 34.97 1.59
N SER A 77 -20.94 35.09 2.48
CA SER A 77 -21.67 36.34 2.72
C SER A 77 -20.90 37.25 3.68
N THR A 78 -20.19 38.26 3.14
CA THR A 78 -19.28 39.11 3.93
C THR A 78 -19.91 40.34 4.60
N ASP A 79 -21.21 40.64 4.40
CA ASP A 79 -21.81 41.90 4.88
C ASP A 79 -23.23 41.79 5.47
N ALA A 80 -23.38 42.40 6.66
CA ALA A 80 -24.57 43.10 7.15
C ALA A 80 -25.82 42.35 7.72
N ALA A 81 -25.68 41.24 8.46
CA ALA A 81 -26.76 40.73 9.35
C ALA A 81 -26.27 39.99 10.63
N VAL A 82 -25.34 40.63 11.36
CA VAL A 82 -24.44 40.01 12.37
C VAL A 82 -25.12 39.17 13.48
N GLU A 83 -26.31 39.53 13.98
CA GLU A 83 -26.96 38.74 15.06
C GLU A 83 -27.82 37.58 14.55
N THR A 84 -28.53 37.76 13.43
CA THR A 84 -29.41 36.70 12.88
C THR A 84 -28.60 35.59 12.20
N ASP A 85 -27.52 35.92 11.50
CA ASP A 85 -26.67 34.92 10.85
C ASP A 85 -25.87 34.09 11.86
N ASN A 86 -25.40 34.70 12.96
CA ASN A 86 -24.70 33.96 14.02
C ASN A 86 -25.55 32.86 14.66
N ARG A 87 -26.87 33.08 14.81
CA ARG A 87 -27.78 32.04 15.31
C ARG A 87 -27.91 30.87 14.34
N PHE A 88 -28.12 31.15 13.06
CA PHE A 88 -28.18 30.12 12.01
C PHE A 88 -26.84 29.37 11.88
N LEU A 89 -25.72 30.07 11.96
CA LEU A 89 -24.38 29.47 11.97
C LEU A 89 -24.21 28.49 13.14
N CYS A 90 -24.66 28.85 14.35
CA CYS A 90 -24.62 27.97 15.51
C CYS A 90 -25.46 26.69 15.28
N ASP A 91 -26.69 26.82 14.78
CA ASP A 91 -27.57 25.66 14.55
C ASP A 91 -27.02 24.72 13.45
N VAL A 92 -26.42 25.28 12.39
CA VAL A 92 -25.71 24.52 11.32
C VAL A 92 -24.48 23.79 11.87
N LEU A 93 -23.62 24.48 12.63
CA LEU A 93 -22.42 23.88 13.23
C LEU A 93 -22.78 22.77 14.22
N LEU A 94 -23.83 22.96 15.04
CA LEU A 94 -24.28 21.96 15.99
C LEU A 94 -24.79 20.69 15.29
N LYS A 95 -25.64 20.84 14.26
CA LYS A 95 -26.13 19.69 13.48
C LYS A 95 -25.01 19.02 12.69
N LEU A 96 -24.04 19.76 12.13
CA LEU A 96 -22.84 19.15 11.54
C LEU A 96 -22.03 18.35 12.57
N GLY A 97 -21.83 18.85 13.78
CA GLY A 97 -21.15 18.14 14.86
C GLY A 97 -21.85 16.82 15.22
N HIS A 98 -23.18 16.85 15.35
CA HIS A 98 -23.99 15.67 15.63
C HIS A 98 -23.96 14.64 14.49
N LEU A 99 -24.19 15.06 13.24
CA LEU A 99 -24.25 14.15 12.09
C LEU A 99 -22.89 13.51 11.78
N ASN A 100 -21.79 14.28 11.88
CA ASN A 100 -20.43 13.73 11.71
C ASN A 100 -20.09 12.73 12.83
N LEU A 101 -20.51 12.98 14.07
CA LEU A 101 -20.35 12.03 15.18
C LEU A 101 -21.10 10.71 14.91
N LEU A 102 -22.33 10.77 14.39
CA LEU A 102 -23.14 9.59 14.07
C LEU A 102 -22.56 8.73 12.92
N ILE A 103 -21.81 9.31 11.98
CA ILE A 103 -21.07 8.55 10.95
C ILE A 103 -19.64 8.15 11.38
N HIS A 104 -19.28 8.38 12.65
CA HIS A 104 -17.93 8.15 13.20
C HIS A 104 -16.81 9.02 12.59
N ASP A 105 -17.12 10.18 11.99
CA ASP A 105 -16.14 11.21 11.64
C ASP A 105 -15.89 12.14 12.84
N PHE A 106 -15.11 11.65 13.80
CA PHE A 106 -14.78 12.38 15.03
C PHE A 106 -13.97 13.66 14.78
N VAL A 107 -13.28 13.76 13.63
CA VAL A 107 -12.42 14.90 13.29
C VAL A 107 -13.29 16.08 12.86
N LYS A 108 -14.19 15.89 11.89
CA LYS A 108 -15.18 16.91 11.51
C LYS A 108 -16.10 17.25 12.67
N ALA A 109 -16.49 16.25 13.47
CA ALA A 109 -17.31 16.49 14.66
C ALA A 109 -16.62 17.42 15.67
N LEU A 110 -15.32 17.24 15.95
CA LEU A 110 -14.60 18.12 16.86
C LEU A 110 -14.51 19.56 16.32
N SER A 111 -14.15 19.73 15.05
CA SER A 111 -14.04 21.04 14.41
C SER A 111 -15.37 21.81 14.47
N ALA A 112 -16.48 21.14 14.14
CA ALA A 112 -17.82 21.74 14.21
C ALA A 112 -18.23 22.08 15.65
N TYR A 113 -17.98 21.19 16.62
CA TYR A 113 -18.28 21.43 18.02
C TYR A 113 -17.43 22.55 18.65
N GLN A 114 -16.15 22.70 18.27
CA GLN A 114 -15.30 23.78 18.79
C GLN A 114 -15.70 25.14 18.21
N ARG A 115 -15.96 25.22 16.90
CA ARG A 115 -16.50 26.45 16.29
C ARG A 115 -17.84 26.86 16.91
N PHE A 116 -18.69 25.89 17.25
CA PHE A 116 -19.93 26.15 18.00
C PHE A 116 -19.67 26.64 19.43
N TYR A 117 -18.71 26.02 20.15
CA TYR A 117 -18.33 26.40 21.51
C TYR A 117 -17.87 27.87 21.61
N GLU A 118 -17.14 28.34 20.60
CA GLU A 118 -16.68 29.74 20.50
C GLU A 118 -17.79 30.69 20.04
N SER A 119 -18.64 30.26 19.10
CA SER A 119 -19.67 31.12 18.52
C SER A 119 -20.89 31.33 19.42
N LYS A 120 -21.23 30.36 20.30
CA LYS A 120 -22.43 30.39 21.13
C LYS A 120 -22.11 30.59 22.61
N ALA A 121 -22.29 31.81 23.10
CA ALA A 121 -22.08 32.14 24.52
C ALA A 121 -22.80 31.19 25.49
N GLU A 122 -24.03 30.77 25.21
CA GLU A 122 -24.83 29.89 26.09
C GLU A 122 -24.72 28.38 25.79
N TYR A 123 -23.61 27.90 25.21
CA TYR A 123 -23.42 26.50 24.79
C TYR A 123 -23.75 25.44 25.87
N TRP A 124 -23.65 25.80 27.15
CA TRP A 124 -23.86 24.87 28.27
C TRP A 124 -25.33 24.50 28.50
N LYS A 125 -26.28 25.18 27.84
CA LYS A 125 -27.71 24.83 27.88
C LYS A 125 -28.05 23.62 27.00
N ASP A 126 -27.17 23.25 26.08
CA ASP A 126 -27.39 22.15 25.12
C ASP A 126 -26.77 20.83 25.64
N ALA A 127 -27.57 20.00 26.29
CA ALA A 127 -27.10 18.70 26.80
C ALA A 127 -26.54 17.76 25.71
N PRO A 128 -27.14 17.64 24.50
CA PRO A 128 -26.56 16.85 23.41
C PRO A 128 -25.21 17.41 22.92
N PHE A 129 -25.00 18.72 22.95
CA PHE A 129 -23.72 19.33 22.60
C PHE A 129 -22.63 18.87 23.57
N LEU A 130 -22.82 19.06 24.89
CA LEU A 130 -21.87 18.66 25.91
C LEU A 130 -21.59 17.15 25.87
N TYR A 131 -22.61 16.33 25.62
CA TYR A 131 -22.45 14.89 25.44
C TYR A 131 -21.59 14.55 24.21
N GLY A 132 -21.89 15.16 23.06
CA GLY A 132 -21.15 14.96 21.81
C GLY A 132 -19.70 15.38 21.92
N LEU A 133 -19.43 16.55 22.50
CA LEU A 133 -18.06 17.05 22.74
C LEU A 133 -17.28 16.13 23.70
N GLY A 134 -17.93 15.68 24.79
CA GLY A 134 -17.33 14.72 25.72
C GLY A 134 -17.00 13.37 25.08
N LEU A 135 -17.88 12.84 24.22
CA LEU A 135 -17.64 11.63 23.43
C LEU A 135 -16.42 11.77 22.52
N VAL A 136 -16.28 12.92 21.86
CA VAL A 136 -15.18 13.21 20.93
C VAL A 136 -13.86 13.38 21.70
N TYR A 137 -13.82 14.15 22.80
CA TYR A 137 -12.64 14.22 23.67
C TYR A 137 -12.24 12.85 24.25
N PHE A 138 -13.22 12.01 24.59
CA PHE A 138 -12.96 10.65 25.05
C PHE A 138 -12.36 9.76 23.96
N HIS A 139 -12.86 9.85 22.71
CA HIS A 139 -12.29 9.15 21.55
C HIS A 139 -10.83 9.55 21.30
N PHE A 140 -10.53 10.85 21.42
CA PHE A 140 -9.16 11.36 21.32
C PHE A 140 -8.32 11.17 22.61
N ASN A 141 -8.72 10.32 23.57
CA ASN A 141 -7.99 10.09 24.82
C ASN A 141 -7.66 11.37 25.63
N MET A 142 -8.38 12.47 25.43
CA MET A 142 -8.25 13.72 26.21
C MET A 142 -8.96 13.56 27.56
N HIS A 143 -8.52 12.60 28.37
CA HIS A 143 -9.25 12.15 29.54
C HIS A 143 -9.55 13.27 30.54
N LYS A 144 -8.68 14.28 30.69
CA LYS A 144 -8.93 15.46 31.55
C LYS A 144 -10.12 16.31 31.05
N SER A 145 -10.06 16.77 29.80
CA SER A 145 -11.12 17.58 29.18
C SER A 145 -12.43 16.80 29.06
N ALA A 146 -12.34 15.49 28.74
CA ALA A 146 -13.51 14.60 28.75
C ALA A 146 -14.13 14.50 30.16
N THR A 147 -13.33 14.36 31.23
CA THR A 147 -13.88 14.33 32.60
C THR A 147 -14.57 15.63 32.97
N GLU A 148 -13.98 16.79 32.64
CA GLU A 148 -14.56 18.10 32.93
C GLU A 148 -15.91 18.31 32.24
N ILE A 149 -15.99 18.06 30.93
CA ILE A 149 -17.23 18.22 30.16
C ILE A 149 -18.31 17.22 30.62
N PHE A 150 -17.95 15.96 30.86
CA PHE A 150 -18.90 14.96 31.34
C PHE A 150 -19.38 15.23 32.78
N GLN A 151 -18.52 15.73 33.67
CA GLN A 151 -18.94 16.17 35.01
C GLN A 151 -19.86 17.39 34.93
N ARG A 152 -19.55 18.37 34.07
CA ARG A 152 -20.40 19.55 33.84
C ARG A 152 -21.77 19.18 33.25
N LEU A 153 -21.81 18.22 32.32
CA LEU A 153 -23.05 17.66 31.77
C LEU A 153 -23.92 17.03 32.86
N LEU A 154 -23.36 16.14 33.70
CA LEU A 154 -24.13 15.50 34.78
C LEU A 154 -24.55 16.46 35.89
N TYR A 155 -23.77 17.52 36.14
CA TYR A 155 -24.10 18.57 37.10
C TYR A 155 -25.28 19.44 36.62
N LEU A 156 -25.25 19.85 35.34
CA LEU A 156 -26.30 20.69 34.75
C LEU A 156 -27.57 19.90 34.39
N PHE A 157 -27.42 18.62 34.03
CA PHE A 157 -28.51 17.74 33.60
C PHE A 157 -28.50 16.39 34.35
N PRO A 158 -28.90 16.34 35.63
CA PRO A 158 -28.90 15.11 36.43
C PRO A 158 -29.72 13.96 35.82
N ASN A 159 -30.81 14.29 35.13
CA ASN A 159 -31.72 13.33 34.48
C ASN A 159 -31.40 13.10 32.99
N PHE A 160 -30.15 13.32 32.56
CA PHE A 160 -29.76 13.14 31.16
C PHE A 160 -29.92 11.69 30.70
N CYS A 161 -30.54 11.47 29.54
CA CYS A 161 -30.94 10.13 29.05
C CYS A 161 -29.77 9.14 28.83
N LYS A 162 -28.53 9.63 28.74
CA LYS A 162 -27.30 8.82 28.63
C LYS A 162 -26.40 8.89 29.87
N ALA A 163 -26.93 9.30 31.04
CA ALA A 163 -26.15 9.44 32.27
C ALA A 163 -25.37 8.18 32.66
N ALA A 164 -25.96 6.98 32.49
CA ALA A 164 -25.28 5.70 32.68
C ALA A 164 -24.02 5.56 31.81
N GLU A 165 -24.10 5.91 30.52
CA GLU A 165 -23.00 5.82 29.57
C GLU A 165 -21.90 6.86 29.87
N VAL A 166 -22.31 8.08 30.22
CA VAL A 166 -21.39 9.13 30.70
C VAL A 166 -20.61 8.67 31.92
N ASN A 167 -21.27 8.03 32.90
CA ASN A 167 -20.63 7.48 34.09
C ASN A 167 -19.62 6.35 33.76
N ILE A 168 -19.90 5.50 32.76
CA ILE A 168 -18.92 4.48 32.30
C ILE A 168 -17.68 5.17 31.71
N ARG A 169 -17.89 6.16 30.82
CA ARG A 169 -16.79 6.89 30.17
C ARG A 169 -15.98 7.71 31.17
N LEU A 170 -16.61 8.36 32.14
CA LEU A 170 -15.94 8.96 33.31
C LEU A 170 -15.13 7.93 34.09
N GLY A 171 -15.69 6.76 34.36
CA GLY A 171 -15.01 5.65 35.01
C GLY A 171 -13.71 5.23 34.30
N LEU A 172 -13.78 5.07 32.98
CA LEU A 172 -12.62 4.73 32.14
C LEU A 172 -11.60 5.88 32.06
N ALA A 173 -12.05 7.13 31.98
CA ALA A 173 -11.17 8.30 31.94
C ALA A 173 -10.44 8.52 33.27
N PHE A 174 -11.13 8.45 34.41
CA PHE A 174 -10.50 8.53 35.73
C PHE A 174 -9.52 7.38 35.98
N LYS A 175 -9.81 6.19 35.45
CA LYS A 175 -8.87 5.05 35.50
C LYS A 175 -7.58 5.36 34.74
N ALA A 176 -7.66 5.96 33.56
CA ALA A 176 -6.49 6.40 32.78
C ALA A 176 -5.73 7.55 33.46
N LEU A 177 -6.43 8.40 34.22
CA LEU A 177 -5.84 9.45 35.08
C LEU A 177 -5.38 8.93 36.47
N HIS A 178 -5.24 7.60 36.65
CA HIS A 178 -4.85 6.94 37.90
C HIS A 178 -5.71 7.29 39.14
N SER A 179 -6.89 7.88 38.94
CA SER A 179 -7.81 8.33 39.99
C SER A 179 -8.82 7.22 40.33
N PHE A 180 -8.32 6.10 40.84
CA PHE A 180 -9.07 4.84 40.94
C PHE A 180 -10.33 4.92 41.80
N ASP A 181 -10.36 5.73 42.86
CA ASP A 181 -11.55 5.89 43.71
C ASP A 181 -12.69 6.61 43.00
N LEU A 182 -12.39 7.65 42.22
CA LEU A 182 -13.36 8.32 41.35
C LEU A 182 -13.82 7.39 40.21
N ALA A 183 -12.89 6.60 39.64
CA ALA A 183 -13.23 5.60 38.63
C ALA A 183 -14.24 4.58 39.16
N ILE A 184 -13.99 4.03 40.35
CA ILE A 184 -14.88 3.06 41.01
C ILE A 184 -16.23 3.69 41.39
N LYS A 185 -16.25 4.95 41.85
CA LYS A 185 -17.51 5.67 42.15
C LYS A 185 -18.40 5.77 40.91
N ASN A 186 -17.86 6.28 39.79
CA ASN A 186 -18.63 6.46 38.56
C ASN A 186 -19.06 5.10 37.93
N LEU A 187 -18.18 4.10 37.91
CA LEU A 187 -18.54 2.76 37.42
C LEU A 187 -19.63 2.08 38.28
N ARG A 188 -19.65 2.32 39.61
CA ARG A 188 -20.72 1.84 40.48
C ARG A 188 -22.05 2.55 40.22
N LEU A 189 -22.05 3.86 39.95
CA LEU A 189 -23.26 4.59 39.55
C LEU A 189 -23.85 3.99 38.26
N ALA A 190 -23.01 3.76 37.22
CA ALA A 190 -23.43 3.08 36.00
C ALA A 190 -23.85 1.61 36.21
N PHE A 191 -23.29 0.91 37.21
CA PHE A 191 -23.70 -0.44 37.55
C PHE A 191 -25.11 -0.49 38.16
N VAL A 192 -25.49 0.51 38.95
CA VAL A 192 -26.83 0.59 39.58
C VAL A 192 -27.90 1.14 38.63
N ASP A 193 -27.53 2.02 37.68
CA ASP A 193 -28.47 2.65 36.74
C ASP A 193 -29.24 1.61 35.88
N PRO A 194 -30.59 1.63 35.82
CA PRO A 194 -31.37 0.64 35.06
C PRO A 194 -31.32 0.84 33.54
N ASN A 195 -30.83 1.97 33.03
CA ASN A 195 -30.83 2.27 31.60
C ASN A 195 -29.91 1.34 30.78
N PRO A 196 -30.31 0.95 29.56
CA PRO A 196 -29.48 0.12 28.69
C PRO A 196 -28.21 0.87 28.25
N THR A 197 -27.06 0.24 28.45
CA THR A 197 -25.73 0.79 28.17
C THR A 197 -24.98 -0.06 27.16
N ILE A 198 -24.01 0.53 26.46
CA ILE A 198 -23.16 -0.18 25.48
C ILE A 198 -22.36 -1.31 26.14
N PHE A 199 -21.93 -1.12 27.40
CA PHE A 199 -21.28 -2.16 28.19
C PHE A 199 -22.30 -2.92 29.03
N SER A 200 -22.21 -4.24 29.03
CA SER A 200 -22.96 -5.11 29.93
C SER A 200 -22.57 -4.88 31.40
N LYS A 201 -23.47 -5.21 32.33
CA LYS A 201 -23.20 -5.15 33.78
C LYS A 201 -21.99 -6.00 34.19
N ALA A 202 -21.72 -7.10 33.47
CA ALA A 202 -20.54 -7.94 33.67
C ALA A 202 -19.23 -7.22 33.27
N GLU A 203 -19.23 -6.47 32.16
CA GLU A 203 -18.08 -5.65 31.74
C GLU A 203 -17.84 -4.48 32.70
N ILE A 204 -18.90 -3.80 33.16
CA ILE A 204 -18.78 -2.74 34.18
C ILE A 204 -18.17 -3.31 35.47
N ARG A 205 -18.62 -4.48 35.93
CA ARG A 205 -18.05 -5.17 37.11
C ARG A 205 -16.58 -5.59 36.90
N PHE A 206 -16.21 -6.03 35.70
CA PHE A 206 -14.80 -6.26 35.34
C PHE A 206 -13.96 -4.98 35.39
N HIS A 207 -14.48 -3.85 34.89
CA HIS A 207 -13.77 -2.57 34.98
C HIS A 207 -13.59 -2.11 36.43
N ILE A 208 -14.59 -2.33 37.31
CA ILE A 208 -14.48 -2.09 38.76
C ILE A 208 -13.39 -2.98 39.37
N ALA A 209 -13.42 -4.30 39.14
CA ALA A 209 -12.43 -5.24 39.65
C ALA A 209 -11.00 -4.88 39.21
N HIS A 210 -10.84 -4.44 37.96
CA HIS A 210 -9.57 -3.97 37.42
C HIS A 210 -9.13 -2.62 38.01
N CYS A 211 -10.03 -1.71 38.37
CA CYS A 211 -9.66 -0.52 39.17
C CYS A 211 -9.22 -0.90 40.59
N ILE A 212 -9.82 -1.94 41.20
CA ILE A 212 -9.42 -2.47 42.52
C ILE A 212 -8.03 -3.13 42.43
N GLU A 213 -7.75 -3.87 41.35
CA GLU A 213 -6.42 -4.44 41.05
C GLU A 213 -5.35 -3.33 40.98
N LEU A 214 -5.60 -2.27 40.21
CA LEU A 214 -4.66 -1.16 40.04
C LEU A 214 -4.49 -0.32 41.32
N LYS A 215 -5.51 -0.28 42.19
CA LYS A 215 -5.41 0.30 43.54
C LYS A 215 -4.55 -0.54 44.50
N GLY A 216 -4.32 -1.83 44.18
CA GLY A 216 -3.45 -2.74 44.94
C GLY A 216 -4.17 -3.75 45.83
N ASP A 217 -5.51 -3.80 45.84
CA ASP A 217 -6.27 -4.81 46.59
C ASP A 217 -6.48 -6.07 45.75
N LEU A 218 -5.36 -6.78 45.54
CA LEU A 218 -5.27 -7.92 44.62
C LEU A 218 -6.15 -9.10 45.05
N LYS A 219 -6.38 -9.28 46.36
CA LYS A 219 -7.24 -10.36 46.88
C LYS A 219 -8.71 -10.13 46.51
N LYS A 220 -9.23 -8.91 46.69
CA LYS A 220 -10.61 -8.59 46.25
C LYS A 220 -10.75 -8.66 44.73
N ALA A 221 -9.77 -8.15 43.97
CA ALA A 221 -9.80 -8.22 42.51
C ALA A 221 -9.84 -9.68 42.01
N HIS A 222 -9.03 -10.57 42.58
CA HIS A 222 -9.03 -12.00 42.27
C HIS A 222 -10.39 -12.66 42.54
N SER A 223 -10.98 -12.45 43.72
CA SER A 223 -12.31 -12.97 44.06
C SER A 223 -13.41 -12.47 43.12
N GLU A 224 -13.37 -11.19 42.73
CA GLU A 224 -14.32 -10.62 41.76
C GLU A 224 -14.16 -11.23 40.35
N TYR A 225 -12.92 -11.39 39.87
CA TYR A 225 -12.65 -12.03 38.59
C TYR A 225 -13.09 -13.51 38.56
N GLN A 226 -12.85 -14.27 39.63
CA GLN A 226 -13.33 -15.64 39.75
C GLN A 226 -14.88 -15.71 39.81
N SER A 227 -15.51 -14.83 40.60
CA SER A 227 -16.97 -14.74 40.69
C SER A 227 -17.61 -14.43 39.33
N LEU A 228 -17.02 -13.54 38.54
CA LEU A 228 -17.46 -13.25 37.17
C LEU A 228 -17.30 -14.46 36.25
N LEU A 229 -16.18 -15.18 36.32
CA LEU A 229 -15.90 -16.34 35.48
C LEU A 229 -16.80 -17.56 35.79
N GLN A 230 -17.28 -17.67 37.04
CA GLN A 230 -18.20 -18.72 37.51
C GLN A 230 -19.68 -18.35 37.34
N SER A 231 -20.01 -17.09 37.07
CA SER A 231 -21.39 -16.65 36.94
C SER A 231 -22.06 -17.24 35.69
N SER A 232 -23.32 -17.64 35.80
CA SER A 232 -24.11 -18.23 34.70
C SER A 232 -24.63 -17.22 33.69
N GLN A 233 -24.39 -15.92 33.91
CA GLN A 233 -24.64 -14.89 32.92
C GLN A 233 -23.67 -15.06 31.76
N VAL A 234 -24.16 -14.93 30.52
CA VAL A 234 -23.35 -15.19 29.31
C VAL A 234 -22.19 -14.20 29.22
N VAL A 235 -21.02 -14.63 29.68
CA VAL A 235 -19.77 -13.87 29.54
C VAL A 235 -19.36 -13.90 28.07
N SER A 236 -19.44 -12.75 27.39
CA SER A 236 -18.93 -12.57 26.03
C SER A 236 -17.51 -13.14 25.89
N PRO A 237 -17.15 -13.83 24.80
CA PRO A 237 -15.80 -14.38 24.60
C PRO A 237 -14.68 -13.36 24.84
N VAL A 238 -14.89 -12.11 24.45
CA VAL A 238 -13.93 -11.00 24.65
C VAL A 238 -13.78 -10.61 26.13
N LEU A 239 -14.89 -10.61 26.89
CA LEU A 239 -14.85 -10.41 28.35
C LEU A 239 -14.19 -11.60 29.05
N ARG A 240 -14.50 -12.84 28.61
CA ARG A 240 -13.90 -14.07 29.15
C ARG A 240 -12.38 -14.08 28.93
N ALA A 241 -11.92 -13.70 27.73
CA ALA A 241 -10.51 -13.51 27.44
C ALA A 241 -9.89 -12.45 28.35
N SER A 242 -10.53 -11.29 28.49
CA SER A 242 -10.05 -10.21 29.36
C SER A 242 -9.95 -10.61 30.84
N LEU A 243 -10.92 -11.36 31.37
CA LEU A 243 -10.88 -11.92 32.72
C LEU A 243 -9.72 -12.91 32.91
N LEU A 244 -9.59 -13.87 31.99
CA LEU A 244 -8.53 -14.88 32.02
C LEU A 244 -7.13 -14.25 31.88
N ARG A 245 -7.00 -13.19 31.06
CA ARG A 245 -5.76 -12.41 30.91
C ARG A 245 -5.35 -11.72 32.21
N GLN A 246 -6.29 -11.07 32.91
CA GLN A 246 -5.97 -10.40 34.18
C GLN A 246 -5.73 -11.40 35.32
N LEU A 247 -6.48 -12.50 35.39
CA LEU A 247 -6.22 -13.58 36.35
C LEU A 247 -4.82 -14.17 36.15
N GLY A 248 -4.45 -14.50 34.91
CA GLY A 248 -3.10 -15.01 34.60
C GLY A 248 -1.99 -14.03 34.98
N TRP A 249 -2.17 -12.74 34.69
CA TRP A 249 -1.23 -11.69 35.07
C TRP A 249 -1.10 -11.51 36.58
N LEU A 250 -2.21 -11.64 37.32
CA LEU A 250 -2.26 -11.53 38.77
C LEU A 250 -1.57 -12.73 39.45
N PHE A 251 -1.79 -13.97 38.99
CA PHE A 251 -1.02 -15.14 39.45
C PHE A 251 0.48 -15.01 39.19
N PHE A 252 0.86 -14.45 38.02
CA PHE A 252 2.26 -14.24 37.67
C PHE A 252 2.95 -13.24 38.62
N ARG A 253 2.30 -12.10 38.90
CA ARG A 253 2.88 -11.00 39.70
C ARG A 253 2.89 -11.26 41.20
N GLU A 254 1.82 -11.82 41.75
CA GLU A 254 1.57 -11.81 43.19
C GLU A 254 2.03 -13.11 43.87
N GLU A 255 2.87 -12.98 44.89
CA GLU A 255 3.52 -14.12 45.54
C GLU A 255 2.59 -14.88 46.50
N SER A 256 1.57 -14.21 47.06
CA SER A 256 0.67 -14.82 48.04
C SER A 256 -0.27 -15.92 47.48
N PHE A 257 -0.23 -16.20 46.17
CA PHE A 257 -1.00 -17.27 45.52
C PHE A 257 -0.24 -18.60 45.36
N GLY A 258 0.93 -18.76 46.00
CA GLY A 258 1.64 -20.06 46.11
C GLY A 258 2.99 -20.12 45.41
N ASP A 259 3.51 -21.33 45.23
CA ASP A 259 4.87 -21.56 44.74
C ASP A 259 5.11 -21.00 43.34
N LYS A 260 6.30 -20.43 43.10
CA LYS A 260 6.69 -19.77 41.84
C LYS A 260 6.41 -20.63 40.60
N ALA A 261 6.78 -21.90 40.63
CA ALA A 261 6.56 -22.82 39.51
C ALA A 261 5.07 -23.14 39.30
N HIS A 262 4.30 -23.28 40.38
CA HIS A 262 2.85 -23.50 40.30
C HIS A 262 2.15 -22.27 39.71
N ARG A 263 2.42 -21.08 40.24
CA ARG A 263 1.87 -19.80 39.78
C ARG A 263 2.14 -19.52 38.30
N ILE A 264 3.36 -19.75 37.83
CA ILE A 264 3.71 -19.56 36.41
C ILE A 264 2.93 -20.54 35.51
N ASN A 265 2.78 -21.80 35.90
CA ASN A 265 2.00 -22.78 35.13
C ASN A 265 0.50 -22.46 35.10
N VAL A 266 -0.08 -22.00 36.22
CA VAL A 266 -1.47 -21.50 36.26
C VAL A 266 -1.64 -20.28 35.37
N ALA A 267 -0.71 -19.32 35.43
CA ALA A 267 -0.71 -18.12 34.59
C ALA A 267 -0.67 -18.46 33.09
N ILE A 268 0.22 -19.37 32.68
CA ILE A 268 0.31 -19.86 31.29
C ILE A 268 -1.02 -20.49 30.84
N ASN A 269 -1.64 -21.34 31.67
CA ASN A 269 -2.92 -21.97 31.34
C ASN A 269 -4.04 -20.92 31.17
N CYS A 270 -4.17 -19.98 32.11
CA CYS A 270 -5.12 -18.88 32.01
C CYS A 270 -4.90 -18.03 30.74
N LEU A 271 -3.65 -17.71 30.39
CA LEU A 271 -3.33 -16.91 29.20
C LEU A 271 -3.54 -17.69 27.89
N GLN A 272 -3.28 -18.99 27.86
CA GLN A 272 -3.62 -19.85 26.72
C GLN A 272 -5.15 -19.98 26.54
N GLN A 273 -5.92 -20.07 27.64
CA GLN A 273 -7.38 -20.04 27.57
C GLN A 273 -7.91 -18.65 27.14
N SER A 274 -7.22 -17.56 27.55
CA SER A 274 -7.51 -16.20 27.05
C SER A 274 -7.36 -16.14 25.53
N LEU A 275 -6.24 -16.62 24.98
CA LEU A 275 -5.99 -16.64 23.53
C LEU A 275 -6.92 -17.58 22.75
N LYS A 276 -7.45 -18.64 23.38
CA LYS A 276 -8.52 -19.46 22.79
C LYS A 276 -9.86 -18.73 22.71
N ALA A 277 -10.12 -17.79 23.63
CA ALA A 277 -11.34 -16.98 23.65
C ALA A 277 -11.23 -15.70 22.80
N ASP A 278 -10.03 -15.12 22.68
CA ASP A 278 -9.69 -14.01 21.78
C ASP A 278 -8.28 -14.20 21.18
N PRO A 279 -8.18 -14.74 19.95
CA PRO A 279 -6.92 -14.89 19.21
C PRO A 279 -6.31 -13.59 18.66
N THR A 280 -6.94 -12.42 18.91
CA THR A 280 -6.49 -11.11 18.40
C THR A 280 -5.76 -10.28 19.45
N SER A 281 -5.88 -10.62 20.74
CA SER A 281 -5.29 -9.86 21.85
C SER A 281 -3.75 -9.89 21.88
N GLY A 282 -3.11 -8.77 21.57
CA GLY A 282 -1.67 -8.57 21.73
C GLY A 282 -1.24 -8.69 23.21
N ARG A 283 -1.95 -8.02 24.13
CA ARG A 283 -1.66 -8.09 25.58
C ARG A 283 -1.59 -9.52 26.13
N SER A 284 -2.46 -10.42 25.65
CA SER A 284 -2.43 -11.84 26.06
C SER A 284 -1.14 -12.52 25.61
N HIS A 285 -0.70 -12.27 24.37
CA HIS A 285 0.58 -12.76 23.84
C HIS A 285 1.79 -12.17 24.59
N TYR A 286 1.78 -10.86 24.92
CA TYR A 286 2.85 -10.24 25.71
C TYR A 286 2.98 -10.86 27.12
N TYR A 287 1.87 -10.98 27.86
CA TYR A 287 1.89 -11.60 29.19
C TYR A 287 2.28 -13.08 29.13
N LEU A 288 1.89 -13.80 28.08
CA LEU A 288 2.31 -15.19 27.86
C LEU A 288 3.83 -15.28 27.63
N GLY A 289 4.40 -14.35 26.84
CA GLY A 289 5.85 -14.25 26.64
C GLY A 289 6.61 -13.99 27.94
N ARG A 290 6.09 -13.09 28.80
CA ARG A 290 6.63 -12.84 30.16
C ARG A 290 6.62 -14.10 31.02
N CYS A 291 5.54 -14.88 30.98
CA CYS A 291 5.43 -16.14 31.72
C CYS A 291 6.41 -17.20 31.21
N PHE A 292 6.57 -17.34 29.89
CA PHE A 292 7.52 -18.28 29.29
C PHE A 292 9.00 -17.90 29.55
N SER A 293 9.34 -16.61 29.52
CA SER A 293 10.69 -16.14 29.89
C SER A 293 11.01 -16.49 31.35
N ALA A 294 10.07 -16.23 32.28
CA ALA A 294 10.24 -16.61 33.69
C ALA A 294 10.27 -18.13 33.94
N ALA A 295 9.72 -18.93 33.01
CA ALA A 295 9.80 -20.39 33.01
C ALA A 295 11.07 -20.95 32.32
N GLY A 296 11.97 -20.09 31.81
CA GLY A 296 13.15 -20.51 31.04
C GLY A 296 12.85 -20.98 29.61
N ARG A 297 11.60 -20.89 29.14
CA ARG A 297 11.16 -21.35 27.80
C ARG A 297 11.39 -20.26 26.76
N ALA A 298 12.65 -19.94 26.50
CA ALA A 298 13.05 -18.76 25.72
C ALA A 298 12.48 -18.71 24.29
N HIS A 299 12.45 -19.84 23.57
CA HIS A 299 11.90 -19.90 22.22
C HIS A 299 10.41 -19.53 22.17
N GLU A 300 9.61 -20.08 23.08
CA GLU A 300 8.16 -19.78 23.17
C GLU A 300 7.89 -18.36 23.68
N ALA A 301 8.76 -17.82 24.54
CA ALA A 301 8.72 -16.43 24.95
C ALA A 301 8.91 -15.48 23.75
N PHE A 302 9.93 -15.75 22.91
CA PHE A 302 10.18 -14.97 21.70
C PHE A 302 9.03 -15.05 20.69
N LEU A 303 8.49 -16.24 20.41
CA LEU A 303 7.32 -16.40 19.54
C LEU A 303 6.11 -15.62 20.07
N SER A 304 5.88 -15.64 21.39
CA SER A 304 4.78 -14.92 22.02
C SER A 304 4.96 -13.40 21.93
N TYR A 305 6.18 -12.88 22.17
CA TYR A 305 6.47 -11.45 21.97
C TYR A 305 6.32 -11.03 20.50
N ARG A 306 6.79 -11.84 19.55
CA ARG A 306 6.61 -11.60 18.11
C ARG A 306 5.13 -11.53 17.72
N HIS A 307 4.31 -12.48 18.19
CA HIS A 307 2.87 -12.42 17.97
C HIS A 307 2.22 -11.19 18.60
N SER A 308 2.69 -10.70 19.75
CA SER A 308 2.22 -9.43 20.32
C SER A 308 2.51 -8.23 19.40
N ILE A 309 3.70 -8.19 18.77
CA ILE A 309 4.11 -7.13 17.83
C ILE A 309 3.30 -7.22 16.52
N ASP A 310 3.00 -8.43 16.05
CA ASP A 310 2.20 -8.68 14.83
C ASP A 310 0.71 -8.33 15.01
N LYS A 311 0.21 -8.21 16.26
CA LYS A 311 -1.16 -7.78 16.59
C LYS A 311 -1.29 -6.26 16.85
N ASN A 312 -0.35 -5.46 16.33
CA ASN A 312 -0.34 -4.00 16.38
C ASN A 312 -0.30 -3.35 17.79
N GLU A 313 0.05 -4.09 18.83
CA GLU A 313 0.37 -3.51 20.14
C GLU A 313 1.88 -3.24 20.25
N SER A 314 2.42 -2.35 19.42
CA SER A 314 3.85 -1.98 19.46
C SER A 314 4.17 -1.08 20.66
N ASN A 315 4.34 -1.70 21.83
CA ASN A 315 4.69 -1.02 23.09
C ASN A 315 6.17 -1.19 23.43
N ALA A 316 6.81 -0.15 23.98
CA ALA A 316 8.22 -0.16 24.39
C ALA A 316 8.52 -1.25 25.44
N ASP A 317 7.57 -1.56 26.33
CA ASP A 317 7.63 -2.67 27.29
C ASP A 317 7.98 -4.04 26.65
N ILE A 318 7.53 -4.28 25.41
CA ILE A 318 7.76 -5.55 24.70
C ILE A 318 9.23 -5.63 24.28
N TRP A 319 9.78 -4.55 23.73
CA TRP A 319 11.18 -4.48 23.32
C TRP A 319 12.14 -4.56 24.51
N CYS A 320 11.79 -3.91 25.62
CA CYS A 320 12.48 -4.09 26.90
C CYS A 320 12.47 -5.56 27.35
N SER A 321 11.32 -6.24 27.26
CA SER A 321 11.17 -7.64 27.66
C SER A 321 11.85 -8.64 26.69
N ILE A 322 12.01 -8.27 25.41
CA ILE A 322 12.83 -9.00 24.43
C ILE A 322 14.33 -8.81 24.74
N GLY A 323 14.76 -7.61 25.12
CA GLY A 323 16.14 -7.33 25.53
C GLY A 323 16.57 -8.16 26.74
N VAL A 324 15.74 -8.20 27.79
CA VAL A 324 15.95 -9.06 28.96
C VAL A 324 16.02 -10.54 28.57
N LEU A 325 15.19 -10.98 27.61
CA LEU A 325 15.22 -12.36 27.12
C LEU A 325 16.54 -12.69 26.40
N TYR A 326 17.04 -11.79 25.54
CA TYR A 326 18.33 -11.96 24.88
C TYR A 326 19.51 -11.93 25.86
N GLN A 327 19.45 -11.07 26.89
CA GLN A 327 20.44 -11.04 27.97
C GLN A 327 20.46 -12.38 28.75
N GLN A 328 19.30 -12.96 29.05
CA GLN A 328 19.20 -14.31 29.64
C GLN A 328 19.78 -15.41 28.75
N GLN A 329 19.75 -15.24 27.42
CA GLN A 329 20.34 -16.15 26.43
C GLN A 329 21.81 -15.84 26.10
N GLN A 330 22.46 -14.90 26.81
CA GLN A 330 23.84 -14.48 26.57
C GLN A 330 24.08 -13.93 25.14
N GLN A 331 23.08 -13.26 24.56
CA GLN A 331 23.14 -12.61 23.23
C GLN A 331 23.15 -11.08 23.41
N PRO A 332 24.31 -10.45 23.70
CA PRO A 332 24.35 -9.09 24.20
C PRO A 332 24.17 -8.03 23.12
N PHE A 333 24.53 -8.30 21.85
CA PHE A 333 24.27 -7.38 20.74
C PHE A 333 22.77 -7.29 20.41
N ASP A 334 22.06 -8.43 20.39
CA ASP A 334 20.61 -8.47 20.20
C ASP A 334 19.85 -7.85 21.39
N ALA A 335 20.34 -8.07 22.62
CA ALA A 335 19.83 -7.41 23.82
C ALA A 335 19.99 -5.88 23.74
N LEU A 336 21.19 -5.40 23.39
CA LEU A 336 21.49 -3.99 23.20
C LEU A 336 20.55 -3.35 22.17
N GLN A 337 20.41 -3.96 20.99
CA GLN A 337 19.51 -3.46 19.94
C GLN A 337 18.05 -3.43 20.40
N ALA A 338 17.59 -4.42 21.17
CA ALA A 338 16.23 -4.47 21.69
C ALA A 338 15.96 -3.39 22.76
N PHE A 339 16.90 -3.13 23.68
CA PHE A 339 16.77 -2.04 24.66
C PHE A 339 16.79 -0.65 23.99
N VAL A 340 17.62 -0.48 22.96
CA VAL A 340 17.69 0.77 22.20
C VAL A 340 16.40 1.02 21.43
N CYS A 341 15.83 -0.01 20.80
CA CYS A 341 14.48 0.07 20.21
C CYS A 341 13.41 0.43 21.26
N ALA A 342 13.51 -0.05 22.50
CA ALA A 342 12.57 0.31 23.56
C ALA A 342 12.66 1.79 23.94
N ILE A 343 13.88 2.32 24.12
CA ILE A 343 14.15 3.74 24.42
C ILE A 343 13.73 4.64 23.25
N GLN A 344 13.98 4.22 22.01
CA GLN A 344 13.54 4.96 20.80
C GLN A 344 12.01 4.96 20.62
N LEU A 345 11.29 4.01 21.21
CA LEU A 345 9.82 3.96 21.22
C LEU A 345 9.21 4.81 22.34
N ASP A 346 9.80 4.75 23.54
CA ASP A 346 9.42 5.56 24.70
C ASP A 346 10.65 5.90 25.55
N ASP A 347 11.21 7.10 25.36
CA ASP A 347 12.34 7.60 26.15
C ASP A 347 11.98 7.71 27.64
N SER A 348 10.70 7.85 27.99
CA SER A 348 10.25 7.97 29.39
C SER A 348 10.24 6.64 30.16
N LEU A 349 10.49 5.51 29.50
CA LEU A 349 10.49 4.18 30.09
C LEU A 349 11.76 3.91 30.92
N SER A 350 11.76 4.35 32.18
CA SER A 350 12.88 4.12 33.13
C SER A 350 13.40 2.68 33.20
N PRO A 351 12.57 1.60 33.13
CA PRO A 351 13.08 0.22 33.11
C PRO A 351 14.05 -0.09 31.98
N ALA A 352 13.80 0.39 30.75
CA ALA A 352 14.66 0.11 29.60
C ALA A 352 16.06 0.75 29.77
N TRP A 353 16.10 1.95 30.36
CA TRP A 353 17.35 2.61 30.73
C TRP A 353 18.11 1.88 31.85
N ILE A 354 17.42 1.24 32.80
CA ILE A 354 18.04 0.45 33.88
C ILE A 354 18.60 -0.86 33.31
N ASP A 355 17.82 -1.60 32.53
CA ASP A 355 18.23 -2.89 31.96
C ASP A 355 19.41 -2.72 30.97
N LEU A 356 19.43 -1.63 30.19
CA LEU A 356 20.57 -1.25 29.36
C LEU A 356 21.83 -0.93 30.19
N GLY A 357 21.67 -0.25 31.33
CA GLY A 357 22.77 0.02 32.26
C GLY A 357 23.36 -1.27 32.84
N LEU A 358 22.50 -2.23 33.23
CA LEU A 358 22.91 -3.55 33.71
C LEU A 358 23.66 -4.35 32.63
N LEU A 359 23.23 -4.26 31.37
CA LEU A 359 23.93 -4.87 30.25
C LEU A 359 25.36 -4.29 30.09
N TYR A 360 25.52 -2.96 30.11
CA TYR A 360 26.86 -2.35 30.03
C TYR A 360 27.76 -2.68 31.24
N GLU A 361 27.21 -2.78 32.45
CA GLU A 361 27.99 -3.25 33.61
C GLU A 361 28.48 -4.69 33.46
N GLN A 362 27.65 -5.59 32.93
CA GLN A 362 27.98 -7.00 32.70
C GLN A 362 29.18 -7.18 31.75
N TYR A 363 29.40 -6.24 30.84
CA TYR A 363 30.54 -6.18 29.92
C TYR A 363 31.60 -5.13 30.32
N PHE A 364 31.62 -4.72 31.59
CA PHE A 364 32.61 -3.82 32.22
C PHE A 364 32.70 -2.38 31.65
N GLN A 365 31.70 -1.93 30.90
CA GLN A 365 31.63 -0.57 30.33
C GLN A 365 30.95 0.41 31.30
N LEU A 366 31.60 0.65 32.45
CA LEU A 366 31.06 1.42 33.58
C LEU A 366 30.69 2.87 33.23
N ASN A 367 31.37 3.50 32.26
CA ASN A 367 31.10 4.87 31.83
C ASN A 367 29.73 5.00 31.14
N ASP A 368 29.37 4.06 30.26
CA ASP A 368 28.11 4.10 29.52
C ASP A 368 26.95 3.58 30.38
N ALA A 369 27.20 2.61 31.26
CA ALA A 369 26.25 2.23 32.32
C ALA A 369 25.85 3.44 33.19
N LEU A 370 26.81 4.25 33.63
CA LEU A 370 26.56 5.46 34.41
C LEU A 370 25.68 6.48 33.65
N LYS A 371 25.87 6.64 32.33
CA LYS A 371 25.01 7.49 31.49
C LYS A 371 23.57 6.96 31.47
N CYS A 372 23.39 5.65 31.28
CA CYS A 372 22.07 5.00 31.25
C CYS A 372 21.29 5.24 32.56
N TYR A 373 21.91 4.93 33.71
CA TYR A 373 21.28 5.09 35.02
C TYR A 373 20.95 6.55 35.35
N LYS A 374 21.78 7.52 34.93
CA LYS A 374 21.48 8.95 35.08
C LYS A 374 20.29 9.39 34.25
N ASN A 375 20.08 8.83 33.06
CA ASN A 375 18.87 9.11 32.27
C ASN A 375 17.63 8.47 32.89
N ALA A 376 17.72 7.21 33.37
CA ALA A 376 16.63 6.56 34.11
C ALA A 376 16.11 7.37 35.30
N LEU A 377 17.01 8.10 35.99
CA LEU A 377 16.72 8.89 37.19
C LEU A 377 16.21 10.32 36.91
N LYS A 378 16.51 10.91 35.75
CA LYS A 378 15.91 12.20 35.31
C LYS A 378 14.40 12.07 35.08
N LEU A 379 13.97 10.89 34.65
CA LEU A 379 12.59 10.55 34.35
C LEU A 379 11.89 10.19 35.66
N LYS A 380 10.79 10.88 35.99
CA LYS A 380 10.12 10.85 37.30
C LYS A 380 9.46 9.50 37.63
N SER A 381 10.28 8.49 37.92
CA SER A 381 9.89 7.32 38.70
C SER A 381 10.05 7.61 40.20
N LYS A 382 9.32 6.89 41.06
CA LYS A 382 9.53 6.95 42.52
C LYS A 382 11.01 6.67 42.81
N ILE A 383 11.63 7.51 43.64
CA ILE A 383 13.07 7.46 43.95
C ILE A 383 13.47 6.02 44.29
N ASN A 384 14.15 5.36 43.36
CA ASN A 384 14.69 4.03 43.58
C ASN A 384 16.04 4.21 44.27
N GLN A 385 16.04 4.16 45.61
CA GLN A 385 17.24 4.39 46.41
C GLN A 385 18.41 3.50 45.96
N ALA A 386 18.14 2.23 45.63
CA ALA A 386 19.16 1.31 45.13
C ALA A 386 19.80 1.75 43.78
N LEU A 387 19.07 2.49 42.93
CA LEU A 387 19.63 3.07 41.71
C LEU A 387 20.52 4.27 42.02
N PHE A 388 20.14 5.09 43.00
CA PHE A 388 20.94 6.22 43.48
C PHE A 388 22.26 5.73 44.10
N ASP A 389 22.18 4.77 45.02
CA ASP A 389 23.33 4.14 45.69
C ASP A 389 24.27 3.47 44.65
N ARG A 390 23.71 2.88 43.59
CA ARG A 390 24.49 2.27 42.49
C ARG A 390 25.22 3.32 41.65
N ILE A 391 24.59 4.46 41.36
CA ILE A 391 25.22 5.58 40.66
C ILE A 391 26.41 6.12 41.48
N GLU A 392 26.25 6.32 42.78
CA GLU A 392 27.32 6.79 43.68
C GLU A 392 28.50 5.80 43.76
N PHE A 393 28.22 4.50 43.82
CA PHE A 393 29.23 3.44 43.76
C PHE A 393 30.03 3.46 42.44
N LEU A 394 29.37 3.64 41.30
CA LEU A 394 30.05 3.73 40.00
C LEU A 394 30.91 5.00 39.90
N GLU A 395 30.42 6.14 40.38
CA GLU A 395 31.18 7.39 40.38
C GLU A 395 32.44 7.32 41.25
N THR A 396 32.35 6.68 42.41
CA THR A 396 33.51 6.50 43.30
C THR A 396 34.54 5.55 42.70
N GLN A 397 34.12 4.45 42.05
CA GLN A 397 35.05 3.58 41.31
C GLN A 397 35.74 4.27 40.13
N LEU A 398 35.02 5.12 39.38
CA LEU A 398 35.57 5.84 38.22
C LEU A 398 36.53 6.98 38.63
N LYS A 399 36.30 7.63 39.78
CA LYS A 399 37.22 8.64 40.35
C LYS A 399 38.54 8.06 40.84
N GLY A 400 38.61 6.75 41.12
CA GLY A 400 39.80 6.07 41.65
C GLY A 400 40.86 5.64 40.62
N ARG A 401 40.63 5.83 39.31
CA ARG A 401 41.58 5.44 38.25
C ARG A 401 42.35 6.66 37.71
N PRO A 402 43.70 6.64 37.65
CA PRO A 402 44.47 7.74 37.07
C PRO A 402 44.25 7.84 35.55
N LYS A 403 44.15 9.06 35.03
CA LYS A 403 43.98 9.34 33.59
C LYS A 403 45.33 9.21 32.84
N ALA A 404 45.74 7.98 32.55
CA ALA A 404 46.81 7.68 31.61
C ALA A 404 46.54 6.32 30.92
N SER A 405 47.12 6.12 29.73
CA SER A 405 47.02 4.91 28.88
C SER A 405 45.60 4.42 28.56
N VAL A 406 45.06 4.87 27.42
CA VAL A 406 44.04 4.14 26.63
C VAL A 406 44.63 3.86 25.24
N GLU A 407 45.76 3.16 25.23
CA GLU A 407 46.28 2.38 24.11
C GLU A 407 47.33 1.44 24.72
N GLY A 408 47.10 0.13 24.64
CA GLY A 408 47.96 -0.90 25.25
C GLY A 408 47.35 -1.64 26.45
N GLU A 409 47.29 -2.97 26.29
CA GLU A 409 47.36 -3.97 27.36
C GLU A 409 46.18 -4.10 28.36
N SER A 410 45.14 -4.84 27.95
CA SER A 410 44.83 -6.07 28.70
C SER A 410 44.29 -7.19 27.79
N SER A 411 45.09 -8.25 27.63
CA SER A 411 44.81 -9.36 26.73
C SER A 411 43.90 -10.39 27.36
N LYS A 412 42.64 -10.45 26.90
CA LYS A 412 41.79 -11.67 26.80
C LYS A 412 40.49 -11.29 26.08
N SER A 413 39.90 -12.23 25.35
CA SER A 413 38.75 -11.99 24.46
C SER A 413 37.48 -11.60 25.22
N ALA A 414 37.31 -10.31 25.49
CA ALA A 414 36.07 -9.72 25.99
C ALA A 414 35.29 -9.10 24.83
N LEU A 415 34.02 -9.47 24.71
CA LEU A 415 33.10 -8.90 23.72
C LEU A 415 32.80 -7.45 24.13
N LEU A 416 33.38 -6.47 23.45
CA LEU A 416 33.13 -5.05 23.72
C LEU A 416 31.83 -4.62 23.02
N LEU A 417 30.88 -4.05 23.75
CA LEU A 417 29.66 -3.49 23.18
C LEU A 417 29.92 -2.09 22.61
N PRO A 418 29.23 -1.66 21.54
CA PRO A 418 29.39 -0.31 21.01
C PRO A 418 28.88 0.75 21.99
N ASN A 419 29.49 1.93 21.97
CA ASN A 419 29.19 3.02 22.90
C ASN A 419 27.79 3.59 22.68
N ILE A 420 27.14 4.06 23.74
CA ILE A 420 25.75 4.51 23.71
C ILE A 420 25.47 5.66 22.71
N GLU A 421 26.45 6.53 22.49
CA GLU A 421 26.38 7.66 21.54
C GLU A 421 26.47 7.24 20.07
N ASP A 422 27.04 6.07 19.78
CA ASP A 422 27.08 5.48 18.44
C ASP A 422 25.84 4.61 18.22
N VAL A 423 25.43 3.86 19.25
CA VAL A 423 24.25 2.97 19.23
C VAL A 423 22.95 3.77 19.08
N SER A 424 22.83 4.93 19.71
CA SER A 424 21.68 5.82 19.55
C SER A 424 21.52 6.39 18.13
N ARG A 425 22.54 6.27 17.27
CA ARG A 425 22.49 6.63 15.84
C ARG A 425 22.12 5.44 14.94
N LEU A 426 21.98 4.23 15.48
CA LEU A 426 21.55 3.08 14.69
C LEU A 426 20.12 3.27 14.19
N PRO A 427 19.86 3.01 12.91
CA PRO A 427 18.54 3.21 12.33
C PRO A 427 17.53 2.24 12.95
N ILE A 428 16.41 2.77 13.44
CA ILE A 428 15.23 1.98 13.78
C ILE A 428 14.84 1.15 12.53
N PRO A 429 14.68 -0.18 12.64
CA PRO A 429 14.22 -0.99 11.52
C PRO A 429 12.96 -0.39 10.88
N ALA A 430 12.94 -0.21 9.55
CA ALA A 430 11.91 0.57 8.86
C ALA A 430 10.46 0.12 9.20
N GLN A 431 10.25 -1.20 9.40
CA GLN A 431 8.97 -1.78 9.82
C GLN A 431 8.46 -1.26 11.19
N LEU A 432 9.36 -0.85 12.08
CA LEU A 432 9.04 -0.23 13.37
C LEU A 432 8.82 1.28 13.21
N LEU A 433 9.66 1.95 12.41
CA LEU A 433 9.53 3.39 12.17
C LEU A 433 8.19 3.71 11.49
N ASP A 434 7.73 2.91 10.53
CA ASP A 434 6.41 3.07 9.89
C ASP A 434 5.24 2.78 10.84
N ARG A 435 5.35 1.79 11.74
CA ARG A 435 4.29 1.48 12.72
C ARG A 435 4.23 2.52 13.84
N GLN A 436 5.38 2.96 14.35
CA GLN A 436 5.51 4.04 15.32
C GLN A 436 4.99 5.37 14.75
N ASN A 437 5.43 5.73 13.54
CA ASN A 437 4.92 6.90 12.83
C ASN A 437 3.43 6.76 12.50
N GLY A 438 2.94 5.57 12.15
CA GLY A 438 1.52 5.32 11.93
C GLY A 438 0.69 5.67 13.17
N TYR A 439 1.08 5.17 14.35
CA TYR A 439 0.37 5.42 15.61
C TYR A 439 0.57 6.84 16.17
N GLN A 440 1.80 7.36 16.15
CA GLN A 440 2.11 8.74 16.55
C GLN A 440 1.44 9.76 15.63
N ARG A 441 1.53 9.60 14.30
CA ARG A 441 0.83 10.48 13.36
C ARG A 441 -0.67 10.28 13.44
N GLN A 442 -1.23 9.06 13.57
CA GLN A 442 -2.68 8.93 13.80
C GLN A 442 -3.11 9.73 15.01
N ARG A 443 -2.41 9.65 16.15
CA ARG A 443 -2.70 10.47 17.33
C ARG A 443 -2.58 11.97 17.04
N ILE A 444 -1.43 12.43 16.53
CA ILE A 444 -1.13 13.86 16.31
C ILE A 444 -2.05 14.48 15.25
N ASP A 445 -2.29 13.78 14.14
CA ASP A 445 -3.18 14.17 13.03
C ASP A 445 -4.66 14.14 13.46
N MET A 446 -5.05 13.22 14.35
CA MET A 446 -6.36 13.20 15.02
C MET A 446 -6.56 14.43 15.94
N TYR A 447 -5.53 14.85 16.69
CA TYR A 447 -5.62 16.05 17.52
C TYR A 447 -5.62 17.34 16.69
N LEU A 448 -4.71 17.48 15.72
CA LEU A 448 -4.52 18.71 14.97
C LEU A 448 -5.69 19.02 14.02
N LYS A 449 -6.20 18.02 13.28
CA LYS A 449 -7.28 18.27 12.30
C LYS A 449 -8.64 18.60 12.92
N GLY A 450 -8.85 18.23 14.19
CA GLY A 450 -10.08 18.52 14.91
C GLY A 450 -10.01 19.75 15.82
N SER A 451 -8.80 20.18 16.22
CA SER A 451 -8.59 21.28 17.16
C SER A 451 -8.46 22.63 16.45
N LEU A 452 -8.99 23.71 17.04
CA LEU A 452 -8.80 25.07 16.56
C LEU A 452 -7.32 25.50 16.51
N ILE A 453 -6.47 24.87 17.32
CA ILE A 453 -5.00 25.00 17.26
C ILE A 453 -4.46 24.57 15.88
N GLY A 454 -5.12 23.63 15.18
CA GLY A 454 -4.78 23.24 13.81
C GLY A 454 -5.55 23.99 12.72
N ILE A 455 -6.64 24.69 13.06
CA ILE A 455 -7.34 25.62 12.15
C ILE A 455 -6.57 26.94 12.03
N GLY A 456 -5.84 27.35 13.09
CA GLY A 456 -4.89 28.46 13.05
C GLY A 456 -3.50 28.13 12.47
N LEU A 457 -3.25 26.91 11.99
CA LEU A 457 -1.94 26.46 11.48
C LEU A 457 -2.02 25.75 10.11
N ASN A 458 -3.07 26.02 9.33
CA ASN A 458 -3.16 25.58 7.92
C ASN A 458 -3.89 26.59 7.04
N GLU A 459 -3.34 27.81 6.95
CA GLU A 459 -3.28 28.60 5.72
C GLU A 459 -2.25 29.72 5.91
N ASN A 460 -1.08 29.58 5.29
CA ASN A 460 0.07 30.52 5.27
C ASN A 460 1.04 30.53 6.49
N ASP A 461 1.51 29.37 6.96
CA ASP A 461 2.75 29.28 7.76
C ASP A 461 3.87 28.54 6.99
N ASP A 462 4.37 29.18 5.92
CA ASP A 462 5.74 28.95 5.42
C ASP A 462 6.77 29.74 6.26
N ASP A 463 6.32 30.63 7.16
CA ASP A 463 7.15 31.46 8.04
C ASP A 463 7.44 30.80 9.41
N ALA A 464 7.93 29.56 9.36
CA ALA A 464 8.81 29.07 10.42
C ALA A 464 10.11 29.90 10.37
N LEU A 465 10.13 31.02 11.10
CA LEU A 465 11.17 32.04 11.06
C LEU A 465 12.58 31.41 11.08
N PRO A 466 13.51 31.71 10.14
CA PRO A 466 14.69 30.86 9.90
C PRO A 466 15.72 30.83 11.03
N SER A 467 15.46 30.03 12.07
CA SER A 467 16.43 29.77 13.13
C SER A 467 17.53 28.87 12.57
N LEU A 468 18.75 29.40 12.51
CA LEU A 468 19.93 28.63 12.10
C LEU A 468 20.07 27.35 12.95
N ASN A 469 20.15 26.20 12.29
CA ASN A 469 20.43 24.95 12.98
C ASN A 469 21.87 24.93 13.52
N SER A 470 22.20 23.98 14.39
CA SER A 470 23.51 23.92 15.05
C SER A 470 24.69 23.85 14.07
N GLN A 471 24.52 23.16 12.94
CA GLN A 471 25.53 23.06 11.88
C GLN A 471 25.69 24.39 11.12
N GLN A 472 24.59 25.10 10.85
CA GLN A 472 24.60 26.41 10.21
C GLN A 472 25.20 27.49 11.13
N MET A 473 24.92 27.46 12.43
CA MET A 473 25.59 28.30 13.43
C MET A 473 27.11 28.04 13.47
N GLN A 474 27.50 26.76 13.47
CA GLN A 474 28.92 26.37 13.45
C GLN A 474 29.61 26.79 12.14
N MET A 475 28.93 26.64 11.00
CA MET A 475 29.41 27.08 9.69
C MET A 475 29.51 28.60 9.58
N MET A 476 28.55 29.36 10.12
CA MET A 476 28.62 30.81 10.23
C MET A 476 29.84 31.24 11.04
N HIS A 477 30.11 30.59 12.18
CA HIS A 477 31.31 30.85 12.99
C HIS A 477 32.61 30.56 12.23
N ILE A 478 32.71 29.40 11.58
CA ILE A 478 33.91 28.99 10.83
C ILE A 478 34.17 29.92 9.64
N LEU A 479 33.12 30.29 8.88
CA LEU A 479 33.23 31.24 7.77
C LEU A 479 33.57 32.64 8.27
N SER A 480 32.97 33.10 9.37
CA SER A 480 33.26 34.42 9.97
C SER A 480 34.70 34.53 10.48
N GLN A 481 35.31 33.44 10.95
CA GLN A 481 36.73 33.44 11.38
C GLN A 481 37.71 33.44 10.21
N ASN A 482 37.30 33.04 9.01
CA ASN A 482 38.17 32.87 7.83
C ASN A 482 37.86 33.86 6.69
N GLN A 483 37.18 34.98 6.98
CA GLN A 483 36.70 35.95 5.98
C GLN A 483 37.74 36.37 4.92
N ALA A 484 39.01 36.51 5.29
CA ALA A 484 40.09 36.92 4.38
C ALA A 484 40.44 35.89 3.28
N LEU A 485 39.96 34.65 3.39
CA LEU A 485 40.26 33.55 2.46
C LEU A 485 39.02 33.00 1.74
N LEU A 486 37.85 33.62 1.94
CA LEU A 486 36.59 33.14 1.36
C LEU A 486 36.45 33.50 -0.13
N ASN A 487 35.93 32.56 -0.92
CA ASN A 487 35.54 32.84 -2.30
C ASN A 487 34.20 33.63 -2.34
N PRO A 488 33.82 34.25 -3.49
CA PRO A 488 32.63 35.11 -3.57
C PRO A 488 31.32 34.40 -3.19
N HIS A 489 31.20 33.10 -3.45
CA HIS A 489 30.02 32.32 -3.09
C HIS A 489 29.96 32.07 -1.57
N GLN A 490 31.10 31.76 -0.94
CA GLN A 490 31.20 31.57 0.52
C GLN A 490 30.97 32.88 1.28
N MET A 491 31.44 34.02 0.74
CA MET A 491 31.11 35.36 1.23
C MET A 491 29.60 35.63 1.19
N LEU A 492 28.93 35.27 0.09
CA LEU A 492 27.48 35.43 -0.04
C LEU A 492 26.72 34.56 0.98
N THR A 493 27.15 33.30 1.14
CA THR A 493 26.58 32.36 2.12
C THR A 493 26.78 32.85 3.56
N LEU A 494 27.97 33.36 3.91
CA LEU A 494 28.22 33.93 5.25
C LEU A 494 27.27 35.11 5.53
N ARG A 495 27.07 36.00 4.55
CA ARG A 495 26.19 37.17 4.70
C ARG A 495 24.74 36.77 4.96
N GLN A 496 24.22 35.79 4.19
CA GLN A 496 22.87 35.25 4.37
C GLN A 496 22.67 34.60 5.76
N LEU A 497 23.68 33.88 6.27
CA LEU A 497 23.64 33.29 7.61
C LEU A 497 23.65 34.38 8.71
N GLN A 498 24.46 35.43 8.55
CA GLN A 498 24.50 36.54 9.50
C GLN A 498 23.19 37.35 9.54
N GLU A 499 22.58 37.60 8.38
CA GLU A 499 21.29 38.30 8.28
C GLU A 499 20.13 37.51 8.92
N THR A 500 20.06 36.19 8.68
CA THR A 500 19.05 35.32 9.32
C THR A 500 19.25 35.19 10.84
N HIS A 501 20.50 35.19 11.32
CA HIS A 501 20.76 35.22 12.76
C HIS A 501 20.28 36.51 13.42
N ALA A 502 20.55 37.67 12.81
CA ALA A 502 20.16 38.97 13.35
C ALA A 502 18.64 39.15 13.44
N LEU A 503 17.91 38.74 12.39
CA LEU A 503 16.44 38.71 12.38
C LEU A 503 15.89 37.86 13.53
N THR A 504 16.46 36.66 13.75
CA THR A 504 16.01 35.74 14.80
C THR A 504 16.15 36.35 16.20
N GLN A 505 17.25 37.05 16.50
CA GLN A 505 17.44 37.70 17.81
C GLN A 505 16.46 38.86 18.05
N HIS A 506 16.16 39.67 17.03
CA HIS A 506 15.25 40.81 17.16
C HIS A 506 13.82 40.36 17.54
N PHE A 507 13.33 39.26 16.95
CA PHE A 507 12.04 38.66 17.30
C PHE A 507 12.01 37.93 18.65
N GLN A 508 13.16 37.56 19.22
CA GLN A 508 13.22 37.04 20.61
C GLN A 508 13.03 38.16 21.63
N GLN A 509 13.71 39.30 21.45
CA GLN A 509 13.60 40.45 22.37
C GLN A 509 12.17 41.01 22.44
N GLN A 510 11.46 41.09 21.32
CA GLN A 510 10.05 41.54 21.31
C GLN A 510 9.11 40.61 22.10
N ARG A 511 9.37 39.30 22.14
CA ARG A 511 8.59 38.31 22.91
C ARG A 511 9.00 38.19 24.38
N GLU A 512 10.05 38.87 24.81
CA GLU A 512 10.38 39.04 26.22
C GLU A 512 9.64 40.28 26.76
N GLN A 513 9.68 41.39 26.03
CA GLN A 513 8.94 42.62 26.38
C GLN A 513 7.43 42.40 26.54
N GLN A 514 6.80 41.54 25.71
CA GLN A 514 5.37 41.23 25.83
C GLN A 514 5.00 40.36 27.05
N ARG A 515 5.95 39.65 27.67
CA ARG A 515 5.67 38.81 28.85
C ARG A 515 5.72 39.59 30.16
N ASP A 516 6.50 40.67 30.21
CA ASP A 516 6.58 41.53 31.40
C ASP A 516 5.30 42.37 31.63
N GLU A 517 4.40 42.46 30.64
CA GLU A 517 3.11 43.19 30.75
C GLU A 517 1.94 42.33 31.30
N GLU A 518 1.98 41.00 31.19
CA GLU A 518 0.86 40.13 31.59
C GLU A 518 0.83 39.76 33.10
N ASP A 519 1.95 39.89 33.82
CA ASP A 519 2.10 39.39 35.20
C ASP A 519 1.47 40.30 36.30
N ASN A 520 0.63 41.27 35.92
CA ASN A 520 0.30 42.42 36.78
C ASN A 520 -1.21 42.74 36.98
N VAL A 521 -2.07 41.72 37.17
CA VAL A 521 -3.50 41.91 37.60
C VAL A 521 -3.96 40.84 38.63
N PRO A 522 -4.59 41.19 39.77
CA PRO A 522 -4.91 40.25 40.87
C PRO A 522 -6.31 39.58 40.81
N ARG A 523 -6.47 38.46 41.54
CA ARG A 523 -7.71 37.63 41.63
C ARG A 523 -8.37 37.64 43.03
N SER A 524 -9.67 37.36 43.09
CA SER A 524 -10.46 37.03 44.31
C SER A 524 -11.33 35.75 44.14
N GLN A 525 -11.99 35.27 45.22
CA GLN A 525 -12.30 33.84 45.48
C GLN A 525 -13.82 33.48 45.63
N GLU A 526 -14.07 32.22 46.04
CA GLU A 526 -15.31 31.54 46.59
C GLU A 526 -16.03 30.57 45.61
N THR A 527 -16.26 29.24 45.79
CA THR A 527 -16.56 28.23 46.87
C THR A 527 -18.07 28.14 47.27
N VAL A 528 -18.84 27.03 47.22
CA VAL A 528 -18.86 25.80 48.09
C VAL A 528 -20.04 24.80 47.72
N ASN A 529 -19.87 23.45 47.87
CA ASN A 529 -20.80 22.28 48.19
C ASN A 529 -22.26 22.08 47.64
N VAL A 530 -22.97 20.91 47.73
CA VAL A 530 -22.71 19.42 47.55
C VAL A 530 -23.98 18.54 47.86
N ASP A 531 -24.24 17.46 47.08
CA ASP A 531 -25.00 16.18 47.37
C ASP A 531 -26.58 16.14 47.53
N PRO A 532 -27.31 14.97 47.62
CA PRO A 532 -27.85 14.16 46.48
C PRO A 532 -29.26 13.47 46.71
N ILE A 533 -29.70 12.44 45.92
CA ILE A 533 -30.39 11.13 46.32
C ILE A 533 -31.32 10.39 45.26
N THR A 534 -30.96 9.13 44.92
CA THR A 534 -31.68 7.84 44.55
C THR A 534 -32.95 7.72 43.62
N SER A 535 -32.95 6.91 42.54
CA SER A 535 -33.40 5.47 42.31
C SER A 535 -34.90 5.27 41.91
N THR A 536 -35.43 4.30 41.11
CA THR A 536 -35.34 2.80 40.99
C THR A 536 -36.12 2.35 39.69
N GLU A 537 -35.67 1.43 38.79
CA GLU A 537 -35.80 -0.07 38.70
C GLU A 537 -37.02 -0.70 37.93
N ILE A 538 -36.90 -2.02 37.56
CA ILE A 538 -37.84 -2.98 36.85
C ILE A 538 -37.66 -3.02 35.29
N SER A 539 -37.25 -4.07 34.53
CA SER A 539 -37.34 -5.57 34.52
C SER A 539 -38.64 -6.12 33.83
N MET A 540 -38.68 -6.99 32.78
CA MET A 540 -38.19 -8.38 32.63
C MET A 540 -38.41 -9.00 31.21
N ARG A 541 -37.54 -9.96 30.77
CA ARG A 541 -37.80 -11.26 30.02
C ARG A 541 -38.40 -11.26 28.57
N THR A 542 -38.29 -12.28 27.66
CA THR A 542 -37.46 -13.52 27.45
C THR A 542 -37.64 -14.19 26.04
N SER A 543 -36.53 -14.59 25.38
CA SER A 543 -36.25 -15.95 24.80
C SER A 543 -36.79 -16.39 23.36
N PRO A 544 -36.42 -17.57 22.76
CA PRO A 544 -35.63 -17.63 21.48
C PRO A 544 -35.96 -18.78 20.46
N LEU A 545 -35.09 -19.00 19.43
CA LEU A 545 -34.77 -20.22 18.59
C LEU A 545 -34.51 -19.81 17.10
N SER A 546 -33.32 -19.99 16.46
CA SER A 546 -32.68 -21.18 15.84
C SER A 546 -33.15 -21.45 14.36
N ASP A 547 -32.45 -22.06 13.39
CA ASP A 547 -31.18 -22.86 13.24
C ASP A 547 -30.52 -22.69 11.83
N LEU A 548 -29.33 -23.28 11.57
CA LEU A 548 -28.63 -23.39 10.25
C LEU A 548 -27.76 -24.69 10.14
N PRO A 549 -27.54 -25.29 8.95
CA PRO A 549 -26.77 -26.54 8.78
C PRO A 549 -25.28 -26.36 8.38
N GLN A 550 -24.48 -27.43 8.58
CA GLN A 550 -23.03 -27.52 8.31
C GLN A 550 -22.68 -28.52 7.19
N VAL A 551 -21.43 -28.50 6.70
CA VAL A 551 -20.85 -29.46 5.74
C VAL A 551 -19.60 -30.12 6.34
N THR A 552 -19.33 -31.39 5.99
CA THR A 552 -18.47 -32.32 6.74
C THR A 552 -17.10 -32.63 6.09
N GLN A 553 -16.28 -33.39 6.82
CA GLN A 553 -14.84 -33.57 6.61
C GLN A 553 -14.44 -34.59 5.51
N GLU A 554 -15.41 -35.16 4.80
CA GLU A 554 -15.19 -36.22 3.79
C GLU A 554 -14.73 -35.65 2.43
N ASP A 555 -15.11 -34.41 2.10
CA ASP A 555 -14.69 -33.69 0.88
C ASP A 555 -13.16 -33.48 0.78
N LEU A 556 -12.43 -33.62 1.90
CA LEU A 556 -11.00 -33.33 2.00
C LEU A 556 -10.07 -34.50 1.66
N GLN A 557 -10.58 -35.74 1.58
CA GLN A 557 -9.73 -36.92 1.33
C GLN A 557 -9.60 -37.32 -0.16
N ALA A 558 -10.42 -36.78 -1.06
CA ALA A 558 -10.47 -37.15 -2.47
C ALA A 558 -9.30 -36.62 -3.36
N PHE A 559 -8.26 -36.01 -2.78
CA PHE A 559 -7.26 -35.24 -3.54
C PHE A 559 -5.79 -35.75 -3.45
N LEU A 560 -5.53 -36.90 -2.81
CA LEU A 560 -4.16 -37.35 -2.48
C LEU A 560 -3.83 -38.80 -2.89
N GLY A 561 -4.41 -39.31 -3.98
CA GLY A 561 -4.00 -40.59 -4.57
C GLY A 561 -4.07 -40.58 -6.10
N PHE A 562 -2.92 -40.78 -6.76
CA PHE A 562 -2.64 -41.96 -7.60
C PHE A 562 -1.21 -41.88 -8.17
N THR A 563 -0.50 -43.00 -8.11
CA THR A 563 0.77 -43.27 -8.80
C THR A 563 0.53 -44.22 -9.98
N ASP A 564 1.53 -44.36 -10.85
CA ASP A 564 1.41 -44.97 -12.19
C ASP A 564 1.02 -46.47 -12.28
N GLN A 565 0.64 -46.83 -13.52
CA GLN A 565 0.58 -48.15 -14.20
C GLN A 565 -0.70 -49.01 -14.16
N GLU A 566 -1.17 -49.28 -15.40
CA GLU A 566 -1.81 -50.52 -15.92
C GLU A 566 -3.20 -50.96 -15.39
N ASP A 567 -4.09 -51.56 -16.19
CA ASP A 567 -4.35 -51.47 -17.65
C ASP A 567 -5.77 -52.02 -17.95
N LEU A 568 -6.29 -51.79 -19.16
CA LEU A 568 -7.31 -52.60 -19.87
C LEU A 568 -8.49 -53.27 -19.10
N THR A 569 -9.72 -52.75 -19.27
CA THR A 569 -10.75 -53.31 -20.20
C THR A 569 -12.18 -52.78 -19.93
N ASN A 570 -12.94 -52.56 -21.01
CA ASN A 570 -14.39 -52.81 -21.23
C ASN A 570 -15.44 -52.50 -20.12
N SER A 571 -16.63 -51.93 -20.40
CA SER A 571 -17.25 -51.54 -21.69
C SER A 571 -18.66 -50.97 -21.46
N CYS A 572 -19.10 -50.05 -22.34
CA CYS A 572 -20.53 -49.77 -22.69
C CYS A 572 -21.44 -49.18 -21.56
N LEU A 573 -22.51 -48.41 -21.82
CA LEU A 573 -23.26 -48.09 -23.05
C LEU A 573 -23.55 -46.58 -23.22
N GLU A 574 -23.74 -46.21 -24.49
CA GLU A 574 -24.36 -45.04 -25.12
C GLU A 574 -25.62 -44.42 -24.43
N PRO A 575 -25.98 -43.13 -24.68
CA PRO A 575 -26.20 -42.56 -26.02
C PRO A 575 -25.67 -41.13 -26.29
N ASP A 576 -25.81 -40.56 -27.50
CA ASP A 576 -25.73 -41.07 -28.89
C ASP A 576 -25.91 -39.85 -29.83
N ASN A 577 -25.11 -39.75 -30.90
CA ASN A 577 -25.36 -38.97 -32.14
C ASN A 577 -25.69 -37.44 -32.06
N ARG A 578 -25.35 -36.58 -33.04
CA ARG A 578 -24.75 -36.73 -34.38
C ARG A 578 -23.82 -35.51 -34.59
N ASN A 579 -22.52 -35.71 -34.85
CA ASN A 579 -21.89 -36.09 -36.14
C ASN A 579 -21.73 -34.89 -37.11
N LYS A 580 -20.67 -34.73 -37.93
CA LYS A 580 -19.36 -35.40 -38.18
C LYS A 580 -18.66 -34.52 -39.28
N THR A 581 -17.38 -34.61 -39.69
CA THR A 581 -16.28 -35.56 -39.46
C THR A 581 -14.92 -34.91 -39.85
N ARG A 582 -13.81 -35.40 -39.25
CA ARG A 582 -12.54 -35.87 -39.86
C ARG A 582 -12.00 -35.18 -41.14
N ILE A 583 -10.74 -34.72 -41.22
CA ILE A 583 -9.43 -35.29 -40.81
C ILE A 583 -9.16 -36.70 -41.37
N ASP A 584 -8.23 -36.78 -42.33
CA ASP A 584 -7.36 -37.96 -42.47
C ASP A 584 -5.89 -37.54 -42.38
N LYS A 585 -5.05 -38.46 -41.90
CA LYS A 585 -3.59 -38.34 -41.83
C LYS A 585 -2.96 -39.24 -42.88
N ASN A 586 -1.80 -38.87 -43.43
CA ASN A 586 -0.65 -39.74 -43.70
C ASN A 586 0.58 -38.91 -44.14
N ASP A 587 1.76 -39.51 -44.00
CA ASP A 587 3.15 -39.00 -44.16
C ASP A 587 3.50 -38.46 -45.58
N PRO A 588 4.68 -37.82 -45.84
CA PRO A 588 5.93 -37.83 -45.04
C PRO A 588 6.73 -36.51 -44.89
N ILE A 589 7.86 -36.62 -44.16
CA ILE A 589 8.92 -35.62 -43.98
C ILE A 589 9.88 -35.59 -45.19
N ILE A 590 9.92 -34.50 -45.97
CA ILE A 590 11.11 -34.02 -46.72
C ILE A 590 11.05 -32.47 -46.86
N PRO A 591 12.10 -31.73 -47.28
CA PRO A 591 12.80 -30.81 -46.39
C PRO A 591 12.53 -29.32 -46.66
N THR A 592 12.86 -28.47 -45.67
CA THR A 592 13.12 -27.04 -45.88
C THR A 592 14.33 -26.83 -46.78
N ASN A 593 14.09 -26.68 -48.09
CA ASN A 593 14.90 -25.89 -49.03
C ASN A 593 14.25 -25.87 -50.42
N MET A 594 13.58 -24.77 -50.76
CA MET A 594 13.59 -24.19 -52.10
C MET A 594 13.23 -22.71 -52.01
N LEU A 595 14.05 -21.88 -52.67
CA LEU A 595 13.80 -20.44 -52.83
C LEU A 595 12.53 -20.21 -53.65
N PHE A 596 11.84 -19.09 -53.41
CA PHE A 596 10.80 -18.64 -54.33
C PHE A 596 11.42 -18.16 -55.65
N SER A 597 11.52 -19.07 -56.61
CA SER A 597 11.75 -18.78 -58.01
C SER A 597 10.45 -18.36 -58.70
N THR A 598 10.43 -17.14 -59.26
CA THR A 598 9.58 -16.64 -60.36
C THR A 598 8.04 -16.71 -60.24
N PRO A 599 7.31 -15.67 -60.69
CA PRO A 599 5.85 -15.67 -60.67
C PRO A 599 5.27 -16.61 -61.73
N VAL A 600 4.20 -17.34 -61.38
CA VAL A 600 3.42 -18.15 -62.31
C VAL A 600 2.51 -17.25 -63.14
N THR A 601 2.74 -17.22 -64.45
CA THR A 601 1.88 -16.53 -65.42
C THR A 601 0.58 -17.31 -65.61
N ILE A 602 -0.55 -16.75 -65.17
CA ILE A 602 -1.87 -17.23 -65.60
C ILE A 602 -2.17 -16.59 -66.97
N GLN A 603 -2.09 -17.39 -68.03
CA GLN A 603 -2.69 -17.06 -69.32
C GLN A 603 -4.18 -17.32 -69.22
N ASP A 604 -4.99 -16.30 -69.52
CA ASP A 604 -6.41 -16.51 -69.84
C ASP A 604 -6.78 -15.76 -71.11
N SER A 605 -7.80 -16.29 -71.80
CA SER A 605 -7.97 -16.18 -73.24
C SER A 605 -8.35 -14.81 -73.79
N VAL A 606 -7.96 -14.57 -75.05
CA VAL A 606 -8.32 -13.38 -75.83
C VAL A 606 -9.82 -13.37 -76.11
N ASN A 607 -10.48 -12.25 -75.78
CA ASN A 607 -11.68 -11.83 -76.47
C ASN A 607 -11.60 -10.31 -76.73
N SER A 608 -11.71 -9.92 -77.99
CA SER A 608 -11.43 -8.56 -78.46
C SER A 608 -12.55 -7.55 -78.14
N ASP A 609 -12.22 -6.27 -78.30
CA ASP A 609 -13.13 -5.10 -78.28
C ASP A 609 -13.62 -4.57 -76.92
N ARG A 610 -12.71 -3.92 -76.19
CA ARG A 610 -12.91 -2.62 -75.49
C ARG A 610 -11.55 -2.03 -75.04
N PRO A 611 -11.41 -0.70 -74.91
CA PRO A 611 -10.14 -0.09 -74.53
C PRO A 611 -9.73 -0.46 -73.10
N THR A 612 -8.59 -1.12 -72.97
CA THR A 612 -8.02 -1.64 -71.72
C THR A 612 -7.38 -0.54 -70.87
N PHE A 613 -8.21 0.18 -70.12
CA PHE A 613 -7.75 0.89 -68.92
C PHE A 613 -7.76 -0.08 -67.73
N LEU A 614 -6.63 -0.73 -67.48
CA LEU A 614 -6.46 -1.69 -66.39
C LEU A 614 -5.67 -1.05 -65.24
N ALA A 615 -6.36 -0.75 -64.15
CA ALA A 615 -5.72 -0.32 -62.90
C ALA A 615 -4.64 -1.32 -62.47
N GLU A 616 -3.44 -0.83 -62.14
CA GLU A 616 -2.35 -1.65 -61.62
C GLU A 616 -2.78 -2.37 -60.32
N PRO A 617 -2.25 -3.58 -60.04
CA PRO A 617 -2.54 -4.25 -58.78
C PRO A 617 -2.05 -3.42 -57.58
N PRO A 618 -2.78 -3.46 -56.44
CA PRO A 618 -2.28 -2.89 -55.19
C PRO A 618 -1.00 -3.64 -54.76
N PRO A 619 -0.08 -2.98 -54.02
CA PRO A 619 1.02 -3.68 -53.38
C PRO A 619 0.49 -4.76 -52.42
N SER A 620 1.23 -5.86 -52.27
CA SER A 620 0.80 -7.05 -51.51
C SER A 620 0.54 -6.76 -50.03
N CYS A 621 1.20 -5.75 -49.47
CA CYS A 621 0.91 -5.20 -48.15
C CYS A 621 1.30 -3.71 -48.09
N LEU A 622 0.76 -3.00 -47.10
CA LEU A 622 1.19 -1.64 -46.77
C LEU A 622 2.37 -1.68 -45.80
N SER A 623 3.51 -1.10 -46.19
CA SER A 623 4.64 -0.80 -45.31
C SER A 623 4.52 0.62 -44.76
N LEU A 624 4.55 0.76 -43.42
CA LEU A 624 4.54 2.07 -42.76
C LEU A 624 5.92 2.76 -42.77
N THR A 625 7.02 2.03 -42.95
CA THR A 625 8.36 2.61 -43.05
C THR A 625 8.61 3.30 -44.39
N ALA A 626 7.92 2.88 -45.46
CA ALA A 626 8.05 3.40 -46.82
C ALA A 626 8.11 4.94 -46.92
N PRO A 627 9.07 5.55 -47.64
CA PRO A 627 9.11 7.00 -47.81
C PRO A 627 7.91 7.51 -48.63
N LEU A 628 7.54 8.76 -48.40
CA LEU A 628 6.50 9.46 -49.16
C LEU A 628 7.10 10.10 -50.41
N ASN A 629 6.39 10.02 -51.53
CA ASN A 629 6.68 10.79 -52.75
C ASN A 629 5.99 12.17 -52.75
N VAL A 630 5.26 12.49 -51.69
CA VAL A 630 4.43 13.70 -51.52
C VAL A 630 4.76 14.42 -50.21
N PRO A 631 4.55 15.74 -50.11
CA PRO A 631 4.74 16.47 -48.86
C PRO A 631 3.67 16.11 -47.81
N CYS A 632 4.03 16.12 -46.52
CA CYS A 632 3.10 15.81 -45.42
C CYS A 632 1.88 16.75 -45.33
N THR A 633 1.95 17.92 -45.98
CA THR A 633 0.89 18.94 -46.08
C THR A 633 -0.19 18.62 -47.12
N ILE A 634 -0.02 17.58 -47.96
CA ILE A 634 -0.96 17.20 -49.02
C ILE A 634 -2.39 16.99 -48.50
N SER A 635 -3.39 17.42 -49.28
CA SER A 635 -4.82 17.22 -49.00
C SER A 635 -5.31 15.82 -49.39
N SER A 636 -6.43 15.37 -48.81
CA SER A 636 -7.06 14.10 -49.19
C SER A 636 -7.54 14.09 -50.65
N SER A 637 -8.03 15.23 -51.16
CA SER A 637 -8.40 15.43 -52.56
C SER A 637 -7.23 15.19 -53.53
N GLU A 638 -6.05 15.71 -53.21
CA GLU A 638 -4.85 15.50 -54.03
C GLU A 638 -4.37 14.04 -53.94
N ILE A 639 -4.42 13.41 -52.76
CA ILE A 639 -4.11 11.98 -52.60
C ILE A 639 -5.01 11.13 -53.52
N PHE A 640 -6.32 11.33 -53.47
CA PHE A 640 -7.26 10.58 -54.32
C PHE A 640 -7.01 10.82 -55.82
N GLN A 641 -6.66 12.04 -56.21
CA GLN A 641 -6.29 12.36 -57.59
C GLN A 641 -5.01 11.64 -58.03
N ILE A 642 -3.98 11.56 -57.16
CA ILE A 642 -2.74 10.82 -57.44
C ILE A 642 -3.00 9.32 -57.53
N CYS A 643 -3.77 8.72 -56.61
CA CYS A 643 -4.18 7.30 -56.69
C CYS A 643 -4.86 6.98 -58.02
N LYS A 644 -5.79 7.84 -58.46
CA LYS A 644 -6.49 7.67 -59.75
C LYS A 644 -5.57 7.85 -60.96
N GLN A 645 -4.57 8.74 -60.90
CA GLN A 645 -3.56 8.90 -61.96
C GLN A 645 -2.55 7.77 -62.01
N ARG A 646 -2.17 7.21 -60.85
CA ARG A 646 -1.34 6.00 -60.72
C ARG A 646 -2.00 4.81 -61.43
N ASN A 647 -3.30 4.57 -61.20
CA ASN A 647 -4.04 3.50 -61.87
C ASN A 647 -4.10 3.64 -63.41
N LEU A 648 -3.81 4.84 -63.94
CA LEU A 648 -3.71 5.11 -65.38
C LEU A 648 -2.26 5.04 -65.90
N GLY A 649 -1.28 4.69 -65.06
CA GLY A 649 0.15 4.69 -65.38
C GLY A 649 0.76 6.09 -65.55
N ARG A 650 0.10 7.15 -65.06
CA ARG A 650 0.44 8.56 -65.38
C ARG A 650 1.24 9.29 -64.32
N CYS A 651 1.34 8.75 -63.10
CA CYS A 651 2.06 9.38 -61.99
C CYS A 651 2.70 8.31 -61.10
N LYS A 652 3.74 8.70 -60.34
CA LYS A 652 4.29 7.88 -59.25
C LYS A 652 3.24 7.72 -58.14
N SER A 653 3.29 6.61 -57.42
CA SER A 653 2.42 6.40 -56.25
C SER A 653 2.73 7.39 -55.13
N VAL A 654 1.78 7.56 -54.21
CA VAL A 654 1.86 8.50 -53.07
C VAL A 654 3.04 8.21 -52.14
N TYR A 655 3.44 6.93 -52.06
CA TYR A 655 4.58 6.42 -51.30
C TYR A 655 5.34 5.38 -52.13
N GLU A 656 6.56 5.01 -51.72
CA GLU A 656 7.28 3.91 -52.36
C GLU A 656 6.68 2.55 -51.97
N GLU A 657 6.27 1.76 -52.96
CA GLU A 657 5.51 0.52 -52.71
C GLU A 657 6.38 -0.72 -52.58
N ASN A 658 7.54 -0.73 -53.23
CA ASN A 658 8.48 -1.84 -53.25
C ASN A 658 9.62 -1.61 -52.26
N VAL A 659 9.25 -1.38 -50.99
CA VAL A 659 10.19 -1.08 -49.90
C VAL A 659 10.53 -2.35 -49.15
N LEU A 660 11.82 -2.61 -48.96
CA LEU A 660 12.30 -3.74 -48.17
C LEU A 660 11.82 -3.60 -46.71
N PRO A 661 11.48 -4.72 -46.03
CA PRO A 661 11.10 -4.67 -44.62
C PRO A 661 12.26 -4.11 -43.78
N PRO A 662 11.98 -3.46 -42.63
CA PRO A 662 13.02 -2.87 -41.80
C PRO A 662 14.02 -3.94 -41.34
N GLN A 663 15.29 -3.64 -41.55
CA GLN A 663 16.37 -4.45 -40.97
C GLN A 663 16.57 -4.04 -39.51
N PRO A 664 16.98 -4.98 -38.64
CA PRO A 664 17.35 -4.66 -37.27
C PRO A 664 18.53 -3.67 -37.23
N PRO A 665 18.61 -2.80 -36.21
CA PRO A 665 19.67 -1.79 -36.11
C PRO A 665 21.04 -2.43 -35.88
N THR A 666 22.02 -2.10 -36.73
CA THR A 666 23.40 -2.55 -36.58
C THR A 666 24.20 -1.63 -35.65
N CYS A 667 24.16 -1.91 -34.34
CA CYS A 667 24.95 -1.17 -33.35
C CYS A 667 26.47 -1.47 -33.47
N ASN A 668 27.32 -0.48 -33.16
CA ASN A 668 28.78 -0.61 -33.18
C ASN A 668 29.29 -1.20 -31.84
N ARG A 669 29.51 -2.51 -31.80
CA ARG A 669 29.56 -3.34 -30.56
C ARG A 669 30.89 -3.32 -29.78
N ASN A 670 31.62 -2.21 -29.81
CA ASN A 670 32.94 -2.08 -29.18
C ASN A 670 32.86 -1.40 -27.79
N LEU A 671 32.33 -2.12 -26.80
CA LEU A 671 32.46 -1.75 -25.39
C LEU A 671 33.62 -2.52 -24.73
N PRO A 672 34.45 -1.89 -23.88
CA PRO A 672 35.43 -2.63 -23.08
C PRO A 672 34.70 -3.53 -22.06
N LYS A 673 35.23 -4.74 -21.81
CA LYS A 673 34.57 -5.75 -20.96
C LYS A 673 34.19 -5.25 -19.56
N GLU A 674 34.98 -4.34 -19.00
CA GLU A 674 34.75 -3.67 -17.71
C GLU A 674 33.48 -2.79 -17.67
N ARG A 675 32.86 -2.48 -18.82
CA ARG A 675 31.63 -1.68 -18.95
C ARG A 675 30.40 -2.48 -19.37
N LEU A 676 30.47 -3.82 -19.39
CA LEU A 676 29.34 -4.65 -19.80
C LEU A 676 28.30 -4.86 -18.68
N LEU A 677 28.66 -4.74 -17.40
CA LEU A 677 27.67 -4.65 -16.32
C LEU A 677 27.37 -3.17 -16.05
N LEU A 678 26.17 -2.72 -16.45
CA LEU A 678 25.75 -1.33 -16.35
C LEU A 678 25.12 -1.02 -14.99
N THR A 679 25.51 0.11 -14.40
CA THR A 679 24.82 0.68 -13.22
C THR A 679 23.37 0.99 -13.59
N THR A 680 22.43 0.36 -12.90
CA THR A 680 21.01 0.57 -13.16
C THR A 680 20.57 1.98 -12.75
N PRO A 681 19.92 2.76 -13.64
CA PRO A 681 19.31 4.03 -13.28
C PRO A 681 18.32 3.85 -12.13
N CYS A 682 18.61 4.46 -11.00
CA CYS A 682 17.80 4.37 -9.79
C CYS A 682 17.52 5.79 -9.28
N THR A 683 16.27 6.07 -8.99
CA THR A 683 15.83 7.35 -8.42
C THR A 683 14.95 7.11 -7.20
N VAL A 684 14.97 8.05 -6.26
CA VAL A 684 14.21 7.99 -5.01
C VAL A 684 13.18 9.12 -5.03
N VAL A 685 11.94 8.78 -4.69
CA VAL A 685 10.81 9.71 -4.67
C VAL A 685 10.29 9.77 -3.23
N ASP A 686 10.55 10.89 -2.56
CA ASP A 686 10.18 11.09 -1.15
C ASP A 686 8.84 11.82 -1.00
N THR A 687 8.54 12.79 -1.88
CA THR A 687 7.30 13.57 -1.81
C THR A 687 6.36 13.32 -3.00
N LYS A 688 5.07 13.61 -2.79
CA LYS A 688 4.06 13.63 -3.85
C LYS A 688 4.40 14.62 -4.97
N LYS A 689 5.13 15.71 -4.67
CA LYS A 689 5.56 16.70 -5.67
C LYS A 689 6.57 16.08 -6.63
N ASP A 690 7.58 15.39 -6.10
CA ASP A 690 8.62 14.71 -6.86
C ASP A 690 8.03 13.59 -7.73
N ALA A 691 7.06 12.84 -7.17
CA ALA A 691 6.30 11.82 -7.88
C ALA A 691 5.58 12.38 -9.12
N SER A 692 5.14 13.64 -9.07
CA SER A 692 4.47 14.36 -10.17
C SER A 692 5.39 15.25 -11.00
N SER A 693 6.71 15.21 -10.76
CA SER A 693 7.67 16.09 -11.44
C SER A 693 7.84 15.74 -12.92
N LEU A 694 8.07 16.76 -13.75
CA LEU A 694 8.37 16.58 -15.17
C LEU A 694 9.79 16.05 -15.36
N GLU A 695 10.67 16.31 -14.39
CA GLU A 695 12.02 15.80 -14.25
C GLU A 695 12.02 14.27 -14.15
N LEU A 696 11.20 13.69 -13.26
CA LEU A 696 11.04 12.23 -13.14
C LEU A 696 10.52 11.61 -14.44
N GLN A 697 9.50 12.21 -15.07
CA GLN A 697 8.96 11.74 -16.35
C GLN A 697 10.04 11.75 -17.45
N ARG A 698 10.79 12.85 -17.59
CA ARG A 698 11.89 12.97 -18.56
C ARG A 698 12.99 11.96 -18.30
N PHE A 699 13.35 11.73 -17.04
CA PHE A 699 14.34 10.74 -16.65
C PHE A 699 13.92 9.33 -17.06
N CYS A 700 12.68 8.92 -16.78
CA CYS A 700 12.14 7.63 -17.23
C CYS A 700 12.16 7.48 -18.76
N TYR A 701 11.81 8.52 -19.51
CA TYR A 701 11.76 8.47 -20.97
C TYR A 701 13.16 8.41 -21.64
N GLN A 702 14.23 8.73 -20.91
CA GLN A 702 15.61 8.77 -21.43
C GLN A 702 16.43 7.51 -21.11
N GLN A 703 15.87 6.54 -20.38
CA GLN A 703 16.62 5.39 -19.85
C GLN A 703 15.98 4.07 -20.29
N PRO A 704 16.77 3.03 -20.65
CA PRO A 704 16.22 1.73 -21.02
C PRO A 704 15.44 1.06 -19.88
N ILE A 705 15.90 1.21 -18.64
CA ILE A 705 15.17 0.71 -17.47
C ILE A 705 15.47 1.61 -16.27
N VAL A 706 14.45 1.87 -15.44
CA VAL A 706 14.58 2.70 -14.22
C VAL A 706 13.92 2.01 -13.05
N VAL A 707 14.59 2.01 -11.88
CA VAL A 707 13.97 1.66 -10.60
C VAL A 707 13.62 2.93 -9.84
N ILE A 708 12.34 3.11 -9.56
CA ILE A 708 11.81 4.23 -8.79
C ILE A 708 11.49 3.72 -7.38
N ARG A 709 12.37 4.05 -6.44
CA ARG A 709 12.20 3.72 -5.01
C ARG A 709 11.27 4.74 -4.36
N GLY A 710 10.45 4.30 -3.40
CA GLY A 710 9.62 5.20 -2.58
C GLY A 710 8.36 5.77 -3.27
N LEU A 711 8.20 5.64 -4.60
CA LEU A 711 7.07 6.23 -5.34
C LEU A 711 5.70 5.83 -4.77
N THR A 712 5.46 4.55 -4.47
CA THR A 712 4.20 4.10 -3.87
C THR A 712 3.99 4.67 -2.47
N SER A 713 5.06 4.84 -1.69
CA SER A 713 5.04 5.38 -0.34
C SER A 713 4.77 6.89 -0.32
N ALA A 714 5.45 7.65 -1.19
CA ALA A 714 5.22 9.09 -1.38
C ALA A 714 3.79 9.41 -1.85
N LEU A 715 3.21 8.53 -2.65
CA LEU A 715 1.81 8.60 -3.10
C LEU A 715 0.80 8.01 -2.11
N LYS A 716 1.27 7.40 -1.00
CA LYS A 716 0.45 6.69 0.00
C LYS A 716 -0.50 5.66 -0.64
N MET A 717 0.08 4.75 -1.43
CA MET A 717 -0.65 3.66 -2.09
C MET A 717 -0.82 2.46 -1.15
N ASP A 718 -2.05 1.97 -1.03
CA ASP A 718 -2.40 0.75 -0.31
C ASP A 718 -2.19 -0.48 -1.20
N LEU A 719 -0.97 -1.01 -1.16
CA LEU A 719 -0.61 -2.23 -1.88
C LEU A 719 -1.29 -3.48 -1.29
N SER A 720 -1.92 -3.42 -0.12
CA SER A 720 -2.61 -4.57 0.48
C SER A 720 -3.86 -4.99 -0.32
N LEU A 721 -4.42 -4.07 -1.13
CA LEU A 721 -5.49 -4.34 -2.09
C LEU A 721 -5.12 -5.39 -3.15
N PHE A 722 -3.82 -5.54 -3.43
CA PHE A 722 -3.25 -6.51 -4.39
C PHE A 722 -2.62 -7.72 -3.71
N SER A 723 -2.73 -7.83 -2.38
CA SER A 723 -2.24 -8.99 -1.64
C SER A 723 -3.04 -10.25 -2.02
N THR A 724 -2.39 -11.41 -1.99
CA THR A 724 -3.05 -12.70 -2.26
C THR A 724 -4.32 -12.91 -1.43
N LYS A 725 -4.35 -12.42 -0.19
CA LYS A 725 -5.54 -12.50 0.67
C LYS A 725 -6.73 -11.71 0.09
N THR A 726 -6.50 -10.47 -0.33
CA THR A 726 -7.55 -9.59 -0.88
C THR A 726 -8.02 -10.09 -2.24
N ILE A 727 -7.08 -10.48 -3.11
CA ILE A 727 -7.38 -11.02 -4.44
C ILE A 727 -8.21 -12.33 -4.35
N VAL A 728 -7.94 -13.20 -3.37
CA VAL A 728 -8.77 -14.39 -3.10
C VAL A 728 -10.16 -14.02 -2.60
N ALA A 729 -10.27 -13.04 -1.69
CA ALA A 729 -11.56 -12.62 -1.12
C ALA A 729 -12.52 -12.07 -2.20
N GLU A 730 -12.00 -11.34 -3.18
CA GLU A 730 -12.79 -10.79 -4.30
C GLU A 730 -13.04 -11.82 -5.42
N ALA A 731 -12.10 -12.76 -5.64
CA ALA A 731 -12.00 -13.45 -6.92
C ALA A 731 -11.54 -14.92 -6.88
N ALA A 732 -11.75 -15.66 -5.78
CA ALA A 732 -11.24 -17.04 -5.62
C ALA A 732 -11.41 -17.99 -6.82
N ASN A 733 -12.52 -17.88 -7.57
CA ASN A 733 -12.83 -18.73 -8.73
C ASN A 733 -12.28 -18.22 -10.08
N GLN A 734 -11.65 -17.04 -10.12
CA GLN A 734 -11.09 -16.50 -11.36
C GLN A 734 -9.94 -17.37 -11.88
N GLN A 735 -9.89 -17.56 -13.21
CA GLN A 735 -8.86 -18.34 -13.87
C GLN A 735 -7.48 -17.66 -13.74
N VAL A 736 -6.45 -18.50 -13.57
CA VAL A 736 -5.03 -18.12 -13.52
C VAL A 736 -4.28 -19.01 -14.50
N GLU A 737 -3.49 -18.41 -15.38
CA GLU A 737 -2.52 -19.14 -16.20
C GLU A 737 -1.34 -19.57 -15.32
N LEU A 738 -0.96 -20.84 -15.40
CA LEU A 738 0.16 -21.39 -14.66
C LEU A 738 1.31 -21.75 -15.58
N ARG A 739 2.51 -21.27 -15.24
CA ARG A 739 3.76 -21.74 -15.83
C ARG A 739 4.47 -22.67 -14.85
N THR A 740 4.66 -23.92 -15.26
CA THR A 740 5.40 -24.94 -14.49
C THR A 740 6.85 -24.94 -14.95
N GLN A 741 7.77 -24.69 -14.01
CA GLN A 741 9.16 -24.34 -14.27
C GLN A 741 10.11 -25.08 -13.32
N TYR A 742 11.38 -25.24 -13.69
CA TYR A 742 12.41 -25.78 -12.81
C TYR A 742 12.95 -24.71 -11.87
N LEU A 743 13.11 -25.04 -10.58
CA LEU A 743 13.73 -24.17 -9.59
C LEU A 743 15.24 -24.10 -9.84
N GLN A 744 15.72 -22.95 -10.29
CA GLN A 744 17.13 -22.69 -10.60
C GLN A 744 17.52 -21.29 -10.11
N ALA A 745 18.81 -21.04 -9.87
CA ALA A 745 19.33 -19.73 -9.46
C ALA A 745 19.09 -18.67 -10.55
N SER A 746 19.03 -17.39 -10.20
CA SER A 746 18.60 -16.33 -11.14
C SER A 746 19.50 -16.19 -12.37
N ASP A 747 20.80 -16.37 -12.24
CA ASP A 747 21.80 -16.21 -13.31
C ASP A 747 22.15 -17.51 -14.06
N VAL A 748 21.48 -18.63 -13.75
CA VAL A 748 21.80 -19.96 -14.33
C VAL A 748 20.56 -20.59 -14.96
N ASN A 749 20.63 -20.96 -16.24
CA ASN A 749 19.62 -21.81 -16.88
C ASN A 749 20.25 -23.09 -17.42
N VAL A 750 19.80 -24.25 -16.93
CA VAL A 750 20.33 -25.58 -17.29
C VAL A 750 19.26 -26.57 -17.74
N ASP A 751 19.64 -27.48 -18.62
CA ASP A 751 18.82 -28.59 -19.11
C ASP A 751 18.69 -29.75 -18.07
N SER A 752 18.02 -30.83 -18.46
CA SER A 752 17.84 -32.02 -17.61
C SER A 752 19.12 -32.84 -17.38
N GLN A 753 20.19 -32.56 -18.11
CA GLN A 753 21.52 -33.17 -17.97
C GLN A 753 22.47 -32.27 -17.15
N GLY A 754 22.08 -31.02 -16.89
CA GLY A 754 22.87 -30.02 -16.17
C GLY A 754 23.74 -29.12 -17.07
N ASN A 755 23.59 -29.19 -18.39
CA ASN A 755 24.29 -28.31 -19.33
C ASN A 755 23.61 -26.94 -19.38
N VAL A 756 24.38 -25.86 -19.53
CA VAL A 756 23.82 -24.52 -19.76
C VAL A 756 23.06 -24.48 -21.07
N THR A 757 21.87 -23.88 -21.07
CA THR A 757 21.02 -23.75 -22.26
C THR A 757 20.26 -22.44 -22.22
N TRP A 758 19.97 -21.86 -23.38
CA TRP A 758 19.07 -20.72 -23.48
C TRP A 758 17.59 -21.13 -23.37
N GLN A 759 17.24 -22.40 -23.61
CA GLN A 759 15.84 -22.82 -23.60
C GLN A 759 15.27 -22.87 -22.17
N CYS A 760 14.26 -22.05 -21.88
CA CYS A 760 13.64 -21.97 -20.55
C CYS A 760 12.41 -22.90 -20.48
N GLY A 761 12.49 -23.96 -19.68
CA GLY A 761 11.37 -24.89 -19.47
C GLY A 761 10.21 -24.24 -18.73
N SER A 762 9.12 -23.93 -19.43
CA SER A 762 7.99 -23.14 -18.91
C SER A 762 6.63 -23.63 -19.46
N GLN A 763 6.13 -24.76 -18.93
CA GLN A 763 4.94 -25.43 -19.44
C GLN A 763 3.63 -24.74 -18.99
N PRO A 764 2.70 -24.40 -19.92
CA PRO A 764 1.43 -23.78 -19.58
C PRO A 764 0.40 -24.78 -19.05
N SER A 765 -0.41 -24.33 -18.09
CA SER A 765 -1.61 -25.01 -17.57
C SER A 765 -2.54 -23.97 -16.95
N TYR A 766 -3.71 -24.35 -16.42
CA TYR A 766 -4.67 -23.40 -15.84
C TYR A 766 -5.15 -23.86 -14.46
N THR A 767 -5.46 -22.89 -13.59
CA THR A 767 -6.06 -23.11 -12.27
C THR A 767 -6.97 -21.94 -11.89
N THR A 768 -7.43 -21.88 -10.63
CA THR A 768 -8.11 -20.69 -10.08
C THR A 768 -7.25 -19.95 -9.04
N VAL A 769 -7.54 -18.66 -8.84
CA VAL A 769 -6.89 -17.77 -7.86
C VAL A 769 -6.81 -18.43 -6.47
N GLY A 770 -7.92 -18.99 -5.98
CA GLY A 770 -7.97 -19.67 -4.67
C GLY A 770 -7.06 -20.90 -4.59
N LYS A 771 -7.03 -21.72 -5.65
CA LYS A 771 -6.15 -22.90 -5.73
C LYS A 771 -4.67 -22.50 -5.79
N TYR A 772 -4.32 -21.46 -6.55
CA TYR A 772 -2.94 -20.98 -6.60
C TYR A 772 -2.51 -20.31 -5.29
N ALA A 773 -3.38 -19.54 -4.65
CA ALA A 773 -3.11 -18.94 -3.34
C ALA A 773 -2.82 -20.01 -2.26
N ALA A 774 -3.58 -21.11 -2.26
CA ALA A 774 -3.31 -22.26 -1.39
C ALA A 774 -1.93 -22.88 -1.67
N TYR A 775 -1.53 -23.04 -2.94
CA TYR A 775 -0.19 -23.48 -3.33
C TYR A 775 0.91 -22.49 -2.89
N GLN A 776 0.73 -21.19 -3.08
CA GLN A 776 1.68 -20.15 -2.69
C GLN A 776 1.92 -20.17 -1.16
N LEU A 777 0.84 -20.28 -0.38
CA LEU A 777 0.89 -20.41 1.07
C LEU A 777 1.53 -21.74 1.53
N GLN A 778 1.18 -22.86 0.92
CA GLN A 778 1.76 -24.17 1.24
C GLN A 778 3.26 -24.21 0.92
N SER A 779 3.67 -23.61 -0.21
CA SER A 779 5.08 -23.44 -0.61
C SER A 779 5.86 -22.66 0.45
N PHE A 780 5.30 -21.55 0.94
CA PHE A 780 5.88 -20.76 2.03
C PHE A 780 5.99 -21.55 3.35
N GLN A 781 4.92 -22.22 3.79
CA GLN A 781 4.92 -23.04 5.00
C GLN A 781 5.91 -24.22 4.92
N ASN A 782 6.09 -24.81 3.74
CA ASN A 782 7.03 -25.91 3.54
C ASN A 782 8.49 -25.44 3.60
N ALA A 783 8.79 -24.22 3.13
CA ALA A 783 10.13 -23.65 3.24
C ALA A 783 10.54 -23.45 4.72
N LEU A 784 9.65 -22.85 5.53
CA LEU A 784 9.88 -22.65 6.97
C LEU A 784 10.22 -23.97 7.69
N LYS A 785 9.48 -25.05 7.40
CA LYS A 785 9.71 -26.39 7.98
C LYS A 785 11.04 -27.03 7.56
N VAL A 786 11.62 -26.64 6.43
CA VAL A 786 12.93 -27.14 5.98
C VAL A 786 14.05 -26.41 6.71
N ASP A 787 13.92 -25.09 6.90
CA ASP A 787 14.89 -24.30 7.67
C ASP A 787 14.97 -24.76 9.14
N ASP A 788 13.83 -25.09 9.76
CA ASP A 788 13.81 -25.64 11.12
C ASP A 788 14.52 -27.01 11.22
N LYS A 789 14.34 -27.88 10.21
CA LYS A 789 15.04 -29.18 10.15
C LYS A 789 16.51 -29.08 9.80
N GLU A 790 16.93 -28.13 8.95
CA GLU A 790 18.34 -27.86 8.71
C GLU A 790 19.01 -27.22 9.94
N LYS A 791 18.32 -26.36 10.70
CA LYS A 791 18.83 -25.84 11.99
C LYS A 791 19.05 -26.97 13.00
N MET A 792 18.06 -27.84 13.22
CA MET A 792 18.21 -29.00 14.11
C MET A 792 19.34 -29.96 13.72
N LYS A 793 19.73 -30.01 12.43
CA LYS A 793 20.89 -30.81 11.99
C LYS A 793 22.25 -30.12 12.15
N ARG A 794 22.30 -28.78 12.20
CA ARG A 794 23.56 -28.03 12.36
C ARG A 794 24.06 -28.01 13.81
N GLU A 795 23.24 -28.41 14.77
CA GLU A 795 23.64 -28.61 16.17
C GLU A 795 24.18 -30.03 16.46
N GLY A 796 24.18 -30.93 15.46
CA GLY A 796 24.50 -32.35 15.65
C GLY A 796 25.88 -32.83 15.17
N ASP A 797 26.39 -32.34 14.04
CA ASP A 797 27.56 -32.92 13.36
C ASP A 797 28.64 -31.88 13.00
N LEU A 798 29.81 -32.02 13.63
CA LEU A 798 31.07 -31.41 13.22
C LEU A 798 31.92 -32.44 12.46
N GLU A 799 31.74 -32.56 11.13
CA GLU A 799 32.86 -32.87 10.21
C GLU A 799 32.54 -32.75 8.71
N CYS A 800 33.61 -32.75 7.91
CA CYS A 800 33.65 -32.36 6.50
C CYS A 800 33.17 -33.46 5.53
N ASN A 801 32.20 -33.14 4.63
CA ASN A 801 32.15 -33.59 3.20
C ASN A 801 30.89 -33.09 2.43
N TYR A 802 30.62 -31.77 2.43
CA TYR A 802 29.33 -31.24 1.95
C TYR A 802 29.23 -30.91 0.43
N SER A 803 30.30 -31.10 -0.35
CA SER A 803 30.44 -30.45 -1.67
C SER A 803 29.87 -31.21 -2.87
N LYS A 804 29.57 -32.52 -2.76
CA LYS A 804 29.12 -33.34 -3.92
C LYS A 804 27.65 -33.75 -3.94
N ARG A 805 26.96 -33.85 -2.79
CA ARG A 805 25.54 -34.31 -2.74
C ARG A 805 24.48 -33.24 -3.04
N LYS A 806 24.81 -31.93 -3.03
CA LYS A 806 23.82 -30.85 -3.25
C LYS A 806 23.49 -30.55 -4.72
N LYS A 807 24.34 -30.92 -5.70
CA LYS A 807 24.06 -30.66 -7.13
C LYS A 807 22.92 -31.54 -7.69
N ASP A 808 22.94 -32.84 -7.43
CA ASP A 808 21.99 -33.79 -8.05
C ASP A 808 20.53 -33.65 -7.55
N VAL A 809 20.32 -33.03 -6.38
CA VAL A 809 18.98 -32.88 -5.77
C VAL A 809 18.29 -31.58 -6.20
N ALA A 810 19.04 -30.51 -6.47
CA ALA A 810 18.48 -29.22 -6.87
C ALA A 810 17.83 -29.27 -8.27
N LEU A 811 18.45 -30.00 -9.20
CA LEU A 811 18.05 -30.13 -10.61
C LEU A 811 16.65 -30.71 -10.86
N LYS A 812 15.94 -31.21 -9.84
CA LYS A 812 14.63 -31.88 -9.98
C LYS A 812 13.46 -31.18 -9.29
N LYS A 813 13.66 -30.04 -8.61
CA LYS A 813 12.57 -29.35 -7.90
C LYS A 813 11.80 -28.44 -8.86
N VAL A 814 10.48 -28.64 -8.94
CA VAL A 814 9.56 -27.88 -9.81
C VAL A 814 8.83 -26.81 -9.01
N VAL A 815 8.63 -25.64 -9.62
CA VAL A 815 7.81 -24.53 -9.11
C VAL A 815 6.69 -24.20 -10.09
N LYS A 816 5.60 -23.63 -9.58
CA LYS A 816 4.48 -23.12 -10.39
C LYS A 816 4.42 -21.61 -10.22
N PHE A 817 4.28 -20.89 -11.33
CA PHE A 817 4.18 -19.44 -11.40
C PHE A 817 2.77 -19.09 -11.91
N GLY A 818 2.00 -18.32 -11.12
CA GLY A 818 0.70 -17.77 -11.55
C GLY A 818 0.92 -16.47 -12.31
N THR A 819 0.57 -16.45 -13.58
CA THR A 819 0.83 -15.34 -14.50
C THR A 819 -0.48 -14.83 -15.13
N ASN A 820 -0.44 -13.61 -15.66
CA ASN A 820 -1.47 -13.05 -16.54
C ASN A 820 -2.88 -13.04 -15.92
N VAL A 821 -3.00 -12.82 -14.61
CA VAL A 821 -4.29 -12.73 -13.91
C VAL A 821 -4.93 -11.39 -14.23
N ASP A 822 -6.03 -11.42 -14.99
CA ASP A 822 -6.67 -10.22 -15.54
C ASP A 822 -7.42 -9.39 -14.47
N LEU A 823 -7.04 -8.11 -14.32
CA LEU A 823 -7.75 -7.16 -13.45
C LEU A 823 -8.56 -6.12 -14.26
N SER A 824 -8.96 -6.42 -15.50
CA SER A 824 -9.70 -5.50 -16.39
C SER A 824 -11.15 -5.17 -15.96
N ASP A 825 -11.83 -6.08 -15.25
CA ASP A 825 -13.24 -5.87 -14.85
C ASP A 825 -13.36 -4.80 -13.76
N GLU A 826 -13.70 -3.57 -14.16
CA GLU A 826 -13.88 -2.43 -13.26
C GLU A 826 -14.92 -2.67 -12.16
N ARG A 827 -15.96 -3.50 -12.39
CA ARG A 827 -17.02 -3.73 -11.38
C ARG A 827 -16.46 -4.52 -10.21
N LYS A 828 -15.58 -5.46 -10.53
CA LYS A 828 -14.91 -6.36 -9.58
C LYS A 828 -13.70 -5.70 -8.92
N TRP A 829 -12.87 -5.04 -9.72
CA TRP A 829 -11.57 -4.52 -9.29
C TRP A 829 -11.58 -3.01 -9.00
N HIS A 830 -12.76 -2.42 -8.74
CA HIS A 830 -12.93 -0.98 -8.58
C HIS A 830 -12.00 -0.34 -7.53
N LEU A 831 -11.72 -1.03 -6.41
CA LEU A 831 -10.80 -0.51 -5.38
C LEU A 831 -9.35 -0.52 -5.88
N GLN A 832 -8.91 -1.65 -6.44
CA GLN A 832 -7.58 -1.85 -7.00
C GLN A 832 -7.28 -0.83 -8.11
N LEU A 833 -8.17 -0.71 -9.10
CA LEU A 833 -7.98 0.20 -10.22
C LEU A 833 -8.07 1.67 -9.80
N LYS A 834 -8.98 2.02 -8.88
CA LYS A 834 -9.06 3.37 -8.31
C LYS A 834 -7.78 3.77 -7.59
N GLU A 835 -7.10 2.82 -6.95
CA GLU A 835 -5.85 3.07 -6.23
C GLU A 835 -4.70 3.43 -7.18
N LEU A 836 -4.66 2.84 -8.38
CA LEU A 836 -3.66 3.15 -9.41
C LEU A 836 -3.80 4.56 -9.99
N ASN A 837 -4.97 5.20 -9.87
CA ASN A 837 -5.14 6.61 -10.25
C ASN A 837 -4.32 7.59 -9.39
N LYS A 838 -3.75 7.15 -8.27
CA LYS A 838 -2.78 7.93 -7.47
C LYS A 838 -1.45 8.15 -8.20
N LEU A 839 -1.06 7.26 -9.12
CA LEU A 839 0.18 7.34 -9.89
C LEU A 839 0.26 8.63 -10.72
N PRO A 840 1.47 9.10 -11.09
CA PRO A 840 1.62 10.19 -12.06
C PRO A 840 1.08 9.79 -13.44
N SER A 841 0.65 10.79 -14.21
CA SER A 841 -0.05 10.59 -15.49
C SER A 841 0.71 9.73 -16.51
N PHE A 842 2.05 9.75 -16.49
CA PHE A 842 2.88 8.95 -17.40
C PHE A 842 2.97 7.46 -17.02
N CYS A 843 2.62 7.09 -15.78
CA CYS A 843 2.57 5.70 -15.33
C CYS A 843 1.16 5.09 -15.33
N ARG A 844 0.09 5.87 -15.52
CA ARG A 844 -1.29 5.36 -15.42
C ARG A 844 -1.68 4.49 -16.60
N VAL A 845 -2.48 3.46 -16.30
CA VAL A 845 -3.18 2.61 -17.28
C VAL A 845 -3.94 3.47 -18.30
N TYR A 846 -4.74 4.43 -17.79
CA TYR A 846 -5.47 5.40 -18.61
C TYR A 846 -4.98 6.83 -18.35
N SER A 847 -4.59 7.52 -19.42
CA SER A 847 -4.08 8.90 -19.36
C SER A 847 -4.16 9.56 -20.73
N SER A 848 -4.42 10.87 -20.78
CA SER A 848 -4.41 11.62 -22.05
C SER A 848 -3.03 11.59 -22.73
N CYS A 849 -1.95 11.45 -21.96
CA CYS A 849 -0.57 11.33 -22.45
C CYS A 849 -0.10 9.89 -22.72
N ASN A 850 -1.01 8.91 -22.73
CA ASN A 850 -0.72 7.51 -23.07
C ASN A 850 -1.39 7.14 -24.41
N LEU A 851 -0.59 6.84 -25.44
CA LEU A 851 -1.03 6.36 -26.76
C LEU A 851 -2.07 5.23 -26.65
N LEU A 852 -1.87 4.26 -25.77
CA LEU A 852 -2.74 3.08 -25.62
C LEU A 852 -4.14 3.43 -25.09
N SER A 853 -4.30 4.57 -24.43
CA SER A 853 -5.62 5.07 -23.99
C SER A 853 -6.48 5.56 -25.15
N HIS A 854 -5.88 5.90 -26.30
CA HIS A 854 -6.59 6.37 -27.50
C HIS A 854 -7.00 5.23 -28.44
N LEU A 855 -6.71 3.97 -28.09
CA LEU A 855 -6.98 2.82 -28.96
C LEU A 855 -8.49 2.54 -29.15
N GLY A 856 -9.33 2.95 -28.19
CA GLY A 856 -10.79 2.81 -28.24
C GLY A 856 -11.33 1.39 -28.00
N HIS A 857 -10.47 0.42 -27.67
CA HIS A 857 -10.84 -0.92 -27.22
C HIS A 857 -9.78 -1.52 -26.28
N VAL A 858 -10.11 -2.62 -25.63
CA VAL A 858 -9.25 -3.28 -24.63
C VAL A 858 -8.23 -4.22 -25.30
N VAL A 859 -6.98 -4.14 -24.84
CA VAL A 859 -5.91 -5.10 -25.11
C VAL A 859 -5.41 -5.58 -23.75
N LEU A 860 -5.72 -6.85 -23.43
CA LEU A 860 -5.48 -7.45 -22.12
C LEU A 860 -3.99 -7.42 -21.75
N GLY A 861 -3.67 -6.86 -20.57
CA GLY A 861 -2.31 -6.67 -20.08
C GLY A 861 -1.54 -5.48 -20.65
N MET A 862 -2.02 -4.86 -21.75
CA MET A 862 -1.40 -3.65 -22.28
C MET A 862 -2.07 -2.40 -21.72
N ASN A 863 -3.34 -2.16 -22.07
CA ASN A 863 -4.12 -1.02 -21.54
C ASN A 863 -5.07 -1.43 -20.39
N THR A 864 -4.76 -2.55 -19.75
CA THR A 864 -5.44 -3.11 -18.58
C THR A 864 -4.39 -3.80 -17.70
N VAL A 865 -4.68 -3.95 -16.40
CA VAL A 865 -3.72 -4.44 -15.42
C VAL A 865 -3.68 -5.96 -15.39
N GLN A 866 -2.48 -6.54 -15.46
CA GLN A 866 -2.23 -7.94 -15.14
C GLN A 866 -1.57 -8.09 -13.77
N LEU A 867 -2.01 -9.09 -13.01
CA LEU A 867 -1.42 -9.53 -11.75
C LEU A 867 -0.62 -10.83 -11.97
N TYR A 868 0.54 -10.88 -11.32
CA TYR A 868 1.45 -12.01 -11.28
C TYR A 868 1.60 -12.46 -9.83
N MET A 869 1.41 -13.74 -9.55
CA MET A 869 1.52 -14.32 -8.21
C MET A 869 2.69 -15.30 -8.18
N LYS A 870 3.72 -15.02 -7.38
CA LYS A 870 5.04 -15.66 -7.49
C LYS A 870 5.44 -16.43 -6.23
N VAL A 871 6.34 -17.39 -6.45
CA VAL A 871 7.10 -18.14 -5.44
C VAL A 871 8.60 -18.03 -5.80
N PRO A 872 9.54 -18.26 -4.87
CA PRO A 872 10.97 -18.29 -5.19
C PRO A 872 11.25 -19.23 -6.36
N GLY A 873 11.99 -18.76 -7.36
CA GLY A 873 12.25 -19.50 -8.60
C GLY A 873 11.32 -19.19 -9.77
N ALA A 874 10.18 -18.50 -9.56
CA ALA A 874 9.28 -18.13 -10.64
C ALA A 874 9.96 -17.16 -11.63
N ARG A 875 9.88 -17.45 -12.93
CA ARG A 875 10.57 -16.71 -14.00
C ARG A 875 9.61 -16.17 -15.05
N THR A 876 9.79 -14.90 -15.43
CA THR A 876 9.34 -14.38 -16.72
C THR A 876 10.55 -14.42 -17.67
N PRO A 877 10.50 -15.21 -18.76
CA PRO A 877 11.63 -15.37 -19.69
C PRO A 877 11.94 -14.08 -20.45
N GLY A 878 13.05 -14.10 -21.20
CA GLY A 878 13.47 -13.01 -22.07
C GLY A 878 12.42 -12.65 -23.12
N HIS A 879 12.13 -11.36 -23.23
CA HIS A 879 11.23 -10.79 -24.22
C HIS A 879 11.48 -9.29 -24.39
N GLN A 880 10.82 -8.70 -25.38
CA GLN A 880 10.53 -7.27 -25.44
C GLN A 880 9.02 -7.10 -25.34
N GLU A 881 8.59 -5.93 -24.85
CA GLU A 881 7.16 -5.60 -24.78
C GLU A 881 6.47 -5.63 -26.15
N ASN A 882 5.16 -5.92 -26.13
CA ASN A 882 4.34 -5.98 -27.33
C ASN A 882 4.40 -4.65 -28.09
N ASN A 883 4.72 -4.70 -29.38
CA ASN A 883 4.93 -3.51 -30.21
C ASN A 883 5.93 -2.48 -29.59
N ASN A 884 6.92 -2.91 -28.81
CA ASN A 884 7.93 -2.06 -28.16
C ASN A 884 7.37 -0.95 -27.25
N PHE A 885 6.13 -1.07 -26.76
CA PHE A 885 5.57 -0.12 -25.80
C PHE A 885 6.34 -0.15 -24.47
N ALA A 886 6.47 1.01 -23.81
CA ALA A 886 7.01 1.07 -22.47
C ALA A 886 6.14 0.28 -21.47
N GLY A 887 6.73 -0.14 -20.36
CA GLY A 887 6.11 -0.96 -19.33
C GLY A 887 6.21 -0.35 -17.94
N VAL A 888 5.19 -0.59 -17.11
CA VAL A 888 5.21 -0.24 -15.69
C VAL A 888 4.99 -1.52 -14.89
N ASN A 889 5.86 -1.80 -13.92
CA ASN A 889 5.72 -2.94 -13.02
C ASN A 889 5.87 -2.50 -11.55
N ILE A 890 4.94 -2.91 -10.69
CA ILE A 890 4.99 -2.65 -9.24
C ILE A 890 5.07 -3.97 -8.49
N ASN A 891 6.08 -4.14 -7.63
CA ASN A 891 6.17 -5.29 -6.73
C ASN A 891 5.34 -5.01 -5.47
N ILE A 892 4.35 -5.87 -5.22
CA ILE A 892 3.46 -5.80 -4.04
C ILE A 892 4.17 -6.35 -2.79
N GLY A 893 5.19 -7.19 -2.97
CA GLY A 893 5.89 -7.87 -1.88
C GLY A 893 5.13 -9.09 -1.33
N PRO A 894 5.57 -9.65 -0.18
CA PRO A 894 6.72 -9.20 0.63
C PRO A 894 8.10 -9.55 0.05
N GLY A 895 8.18 -10.54 -0.85
CA GLY A 895 9.41 -10.95 -1.51
C GLY A 895 9.94 -9.96 -2.55
N GLU A 896 11.19 -10.14 -2.94
CA GLU A 896 11.86 -9.32 -3.95
C GLU A 896 11.83 -10.01 -5.34
N CYS A 897 12.05 -9.22 -6.39
CA CYS A 897 12.29 -9.70 -7.75
C CYS A 897 13.66 -9.20 -8.25
N GLU A 898 14.43 -10.09 -8.86
CA GLU A 898 15.66 -9.75 -9.56
C GLU A 898 15.36 -9.56 -11.05
N TRP A 899 15.84 -8.45 -11.60
CA TRP A 899 15.61 -8.02 -12.97
C TRP A 899 16.91 -7.99 -13.75
N PHE A 900 16.80 -8.34 -15.02
CA PHE A 900 17.86 -8.30 -16.00
C PHE A 900 17.34 -7.57 -17.24
N ALA A 901 18.11 -6.63 -17.78
CA ALA A 901 17.71 -5.89 -18.97
C ALA A 901 18.89 -5.54 -19.88
N VAL A 902 18.63 -5.51 -21.18
CA VAL A 902 19.57 -5.18 -22.25
C VAL A 902 18.96 -4.03 -23.07
N PRO A 903 19.70 -2.95 -23.37
CA PRO A 903 19.21 -1.81 -24.15
C PRO A 903 18.64 -2.20 -25.52
N TYR A 904 17.73 -1.40 -26.06
CA TYR A 904 17.10 -1.65 -27.36
C TYR A 904 18.14 -1.91 -28.46
N GLU A 905 19.24 -1.17 -28.49
CA GLU A 905 20.29 -1.19 -29.52
C GLU A 905 21.00 -2.56 -29.69
N TYR A 906 20.74 -3.53 -28.81
CA TYR A 906 21.32 -4.88 -28.83
C TYR A 906 20.29 -6.00 -29.03
N TRP A 907 19.01 -5.68 -29.30
CA TRP A 907 17.97 -6.71 -29.48
C TRP A 907 18.27 -7.64 -30.67
N ASP A 908 18.97 -7.14 -31.68
CA ASP A 908 19.43 -7.87 -32.86
C ASP A 908 20.49 -8.94 -32.52
N ALA A 909 21.41 -8.60 -31.61
CA ALA A 909 22.44 -9.48 -31.11
C ALA A 909 21.83 -10.57 -30.21
N VAL A 910 20.92 -10.21 -29.30
CA VAL A 910 20.17 -11.18 -28.49
C VAL A 910 19.34 -12.13 -29.37
N LYS A 911 18.64 -11.60 -30.40
CA LYS A 911 17.95 -12.44 -31.41
C LYS A 911 18.90 -13.42 -32.08
N THR A 912 20.06 -12.96 -32.56
CA THR A 912 21.07 -13.82 -33.20
C THR A 912 21.52 -14.95 -32.27
N ILE A 913 21.72 -14.68 -30.98
CA ILE A 913 22.11 -15.71 -29.99
C ILE A 913 20.94 -16.69 -29.73
N CYS A 914 19.69 -16.21 -29.66
CA CYS A 914 18.51 -17.07 -29.58
C CYS A 914 18.43 -18.03 -30.79
N GLU A 915 18.63 -17.53 -32.01
CA GLU A 915 18.61 -18.34 -33.25
C GLU A 915 19.75 -19.38 -33.26
N ASN A 916 20.96 -18.99 -32.86
CA ASN A 916 22.09 -19.92 -32.68
C ASN A 916 21.78 -21.03 -31.66
N ASN A 917 21.03 -20.70 -30.61
CA ASN A 917 20.53 -21.64 -29.60
C ASN A 917 19.18 -22.29 -29.94
N LYS A 918 18.72 -22.21 -31.20
CA LYS A 918 17.46 -22.81 -31.70
C LYS A 918 16.19 -22.36 -30.95
N CYS A 919 16.21 -21.15 -30.39
CA CYS A 919 15.09 -20.50 -29.73
C CYS A 919 14.51 -19.40 -30.64
N ASP A 920 13.19 -19.42 -30.89
CA ASP A 920 12.50 -18.29 -31.55
C ASP A 920 12.51 -17.08 -30.60
N PHE A 921 13.01 -15.94 -31.07
CA PHE A 921 13.12 -14.72 -30.27
C PHE A 921 11.76 -14.11 -29.87
N LEU A 922 10.74 -14.21 -30.74
CA LEU A 922 9.40 -13.64 -30.54
C LEU A 922 8.44 -14.61 -29.83
N ARG A 923 8.54 -15.92 -30.13
CA ARG A 923 7.60 -16.96 -29.66
C ARG A 923 8.19 -17.89 -28.60
N GLY A 924 9.51 -17.95 -28.50
CA GLY A 924 10.21 -18.89 -27.62
C GLY A 924 10.17 -18.47 -26.15
N SER A 925 10.43 -19.45 -25.28
CA SER A 925 10.71 -19.21 -23.87
C SER A 925 12.22 -19.38 -23.67
N TRP A 926 12.94 -18.28 -23.51
CA TRP A 926 14.39 -18.26 -23.42
C TRP A 926 14.91 -17.53 -22.18
N TRP A 927 16.07 -17.94 -21.66
CA TRP A 927 16.74 -17.35 -20.52
C TRP A 927 18.22 -17.14 -20.86
N PRO A 928 18.69 -15.90 -21.07
CA PRO A 928 20.05 -15.64 -21.49
C PRO A 928 21.12 -16.16 -20.52
N SER A 929 22.15 -16.77 -21.08
CA SER A 929 23.41 -17.02 -20.38
C SER A 929 24.17 -15.70 -20.25
N LEU A 930 24.58 -15.33 -19.03
CA LEU A 930 25.32 -14.08 -18.80
C LEU A 930 26.71 -14.12 -19.45
N GLU A 931 27.33 -15.30 -19.52
CA GLU A 931 28.63 -15.50 -20.15
C GLU A 931 28.54 -15.20 -21.66
N ASP A 932 27.56 -15.78 -22.37
CA ASP A 932 27.31 -15.53 -23.79
C ASP A 932 27.07 -14.04 -24.09
N LEU A 933 26.33 -13.33 -23.23
CA LEU A 933 26.12 -11.88 -23.39
C LEU A 933 27.44 -11.12 -23.29
N TYR A 934 28.30 -11.46 -22.32
CA TYR A 934 29.61 -10.83 -22.15
C TYR A 934 30.60 -11.18 -23.27
N GLU A 935 30.54 -12.40 -23.81
CA GLU A 935 31.36 -12.81 -24.97
C GLU A 935 30.95 -12.07 -26.25
N ASN A 936 29.67 -11.74 -26.41
CA ASN A 936 29.14 -10.98 -27.55
C ASN A 936 29.17 -9.46 -27.34
N ASN A 937 29.85 -8.95 -26.31
CA ASN A 937 29.91 -7.53 -25.91
C ASN A 937 28.53 -6.87 -25.70
N ILE A 938 27.54 -7.63 -25.23
CA ILE A 938 26.19 -7.13 -24.94
C ILE A 938 26.16 -6.60 -23.50
N PRO A 939 25.82 -5.31 -23.28
CA PRO A 939 25.74 -4.75 -21.94
C PRO A 939 24.43 -5.13 -21.23
N LEU A 940 24.51 -5.26 -19.92
CA LEU A 940 23.47 -5.81 -19.05
C LEU A 940 23.24 -4.91 -17.83
N TYR A 941 21.99 -4.54 -17.56
CA TYR A 941 21.53 -4.07 -16.26
C TYR A 941 21.10 -5.28 -15.41
N ARG A 942 21.51 -5.32 -14.14
CA ARG A 942 21.09 -6.33 -13.15
C ARG A 942 20.77 -5.65 -11.83
N PHE A 943 19.57 -5.85 -11.28
CA PHE A 943 19.13 -5.17 -10.04
C PHE A 943 17.98 -5.88 -9.32
N THR A 944 17.75 -5.48 -8.06
CA THR A 944 16.66 -6.00 -7.22
C THR A 944 15.54 -4.98 -7.02
N GLN A 945 14.32 -5.35 -7.39
CA GLN A 945 13.05 -4.66 -7.12
C GLN A 945 12.45 -5.16 -5.80
N LYS A 946 12.35 -4.29 -4.81
CA LYS A 946 11.77 -4.58 -3.49
C LYS A 946 10.27 -4.31 -3.47
N ALA A 947 9.59 -4.71 -2.40
CA ALA A 947 8.19 -4.38 -2.19
C ALA A 947 7.97 -2.84 -2.21
N GLY A 948 7.00 -2.37 -2.98
CA GLY A 948 6.72 -0.95 -3.22
C GLY A 948 7.52 -0.29 -4.34
N ASP A 949 8.56 -0.94 -4.88
CA ASP A 949 9.32 -0.34 -5.97
C ASP A 949 8.60 -0.45 -7.31
N VAL A 950 8.63 0.65 -8.05
CA VAL A 950 8.13 0.72 -9.42
C VAL A 950 9.29 0.59 -10.39
N VAL A 951 9.23 -0.37 -11.29
CA VAL A 951 10.15 -0.50 -12.43
C VAL A 951 9.47 0.10 -13.66
N TRP A 952 10.16 1.05 -14.27
CA TRP A 952 9.84 1.58 -15.59
C TRP A 952 10.69 0.86 -16.63
N ILE A 953 10.05 0.18 -17.58
CA ILE A 953 10.69 -0.47 -18.72
C ILE A 953 10.58 0.50 -19.90
N GLY A 954 11.71 1.00 -20.38
CA GLY A 954 11.79 1.88 -21.53
C GLY A 954 11.45 1.16 -22.84
N GLU A 955 10.98 1.94 -23.81
CA GLU A 955 10.57 1.49 -25.14
C GLU A 955 11.57 0.51 -25.78
N GLY A 956 11.08 -0.67 -26.18
CA GLY A 956 11.88 -1.71 -26.82
C GLY A 956 12.95 -2.40 -25.96
N THR A 957 13.03 -2.15 -24.64
CA THR A 957 14.05 -2.79 -23.79
C THR A 957 13.84 -4.29 -23.66
N VAL A 958 14.87 -5.07 -23.96
CA VAL A 958 14.88 -6.54 -23.80
C VAL A 958 15.06 -6.85 -22.31
N HIS A 959 14.21 -7.66 -21.70
CA HIS A 959 14.32 -7.94 -20.26
C HIS A 959 13.77 -9.31 -19.85
N TRP A 960 14.20 -9.79 -18.68
CA TRP A 960 13.73 -11.01 -18.01
C TRP A 960 13.78 -10.86 -16.48
N VAL A 961 12.94 -11.63 -15.77
CA VAL A 961 12.68 -11.41 -14.34
C VAL A 961 12.62 -12.72 -13.56
N HIS A 962 13.26 -12.76 -12.40
CA HIS A 962 13.27 -13.88 -11.46
C HIS A 962 12.70 -13.46 -10.10
N SER A 963 11.82 -14.28 -9.51
CA SER A 963 11.33 -14.07 -8.14
C SER A 963 12.30 -14.70 -7.14
N THR A 964 12.94 -13.89 -6.29
CA THR A 964 13.79 -14.41 -5.20
C THR A 964 12.95 -14.79 -3.97
N GLY A 965 11.80 -14.13 -3.78
CA GLY A 965 10.87 -14.39 -2.68
C GLY A 965 9.46 -14.82 -3.14
N TRP A 966 8.55 -14.93 -2.17
CA TRP A 966 7.10 -14.97 -2.41
C TRP A 966 6.58 -13.54 -2.50
N CYS A 967 6.11 -13.13 -3.66
CA CYS A 967 5.50 -11.83 -3.86
C CYS A 967 4.39 -11.89 -4.91
N ASN A 968 3.65 -10.79 -5.04
CA ASN A 968 2.87 -10.51 -6.24
C ASN A 968 3.48 -9.30 -6.96
N ASN A 969 3.30 -9.21 -8.28
CA ASN A 969 3.53 -7.98 -9.04
C ASN A 969 2.26 -7.62 -9.80
N ILE A 970 2.06 -6.33 -10.06
CA ILE A 970 1.12 -5.85 -11.08
C ILE A 970 1.89 -5.15 -12.20
N ALA A 971 1.44 -5.31 -13.44
CA ALA A 971 2.01 -4.61 -14.59
C ALA A 971 0.98 -4.27 -15.67
N TRP A 972 1.35 -3.29 -16.49
CA TRP A 972 0.65 -2.89 -17.72
C TRP A 972 1.62 -2.10 -18.62
N ASN A 973 1.23 -1.86 -19.87
CA ASN A 973 1.98 -1.02 -20.79
C ASN A 973 1.49 0.43 -20.80
N VAL A 974 2.39 1.34 -21.16
CA VAL A 974 2.08 2.73 -21.49
C VAL A 974 2.82 3.11 -22.76
N GLY A 975 2.22 3.98 -23.58
CA GLY A 975 2.90 4.55 -24.73
C GLY A 975 3.08 6.05 -24.54
N PRO A 976 4.26 6.53 -24.15
CA PRO A 976 4.59 7.95 -24.19
C PRO A 976 4.19 8.62 -25.51
N LEU A 977 3.63 9.83 -25.46
CA LEU A 977 3.43 10.69 -26.64
C LEU A 977 4.76 11.28 -27.12
N THR A 978 5.67 10.42 -27.59
CA THR A 978 6.98 10.79 -28.15
C THR A 978 7.13 10.20 -29.56
N ALA A 979 7.88 10.90 -30.42
CA ALA A 979 8.25 10.38 -31.74
C ALA A 979 8.98 9.02 -31.64
N SER A 980 9.84 8.84 -30.63
CA SER A 980 10.65 7.64 -30.44
C SER A 980 9.81 6.39 -30.13
N GLN A 981 8.87 6.49 -29.18
CA GLN A 981 7.94 5.40 -28.85
C GLN A 981 7.14 4.97 -30.08
N TYR A 982 6.62 5.94 -30.84
CA TYR A 982 5.85 5.68 -32.05
C TYR A 982 6.72 5.07 -33.17
N GLN A 983 7.99 5.46 -33.27
CA GLN A 983 8.96 4.88 -34.21
C GLN A 983 9.23 3.40 -33.88
N LEU A 984 9.63 3.09 -32.65
CA LEU A 984 9.96 1.72 -32.25
C LEU A 984 8.75 0.78 -32.34
N ALA A 985 7.54 1.33 -32.16
CA ALA A 985 6.31 0.60 -32.39
C ALA A 985 6.09 0.27 -33.88
N ILE A 986 6.31 1.22 -34.79
CA ILE A 986 6.26 0.97 -36.26
C ILE A 986 7.31 -0.06 -36.67
N GLU A 987 8.54 0.07 -36.19
CA GLU A 987 9.64 -0.87 -36.48
C GLU A 987 9.26 -2.31 -36.06
N ARG A 988 8.73 -2.49 -34.84
CA ARG A 988 8.23 -3.79 -34.39
C ARG A 988 6.99 -4.25 -35.17
N TYR A 989 6.08 -3.35 -35.54
CA TYR A 989 4.87 -3.70 -36.30
C TYR A 989 5.21 -4.29 -37.67
N GLU A 990 6.13 -3.67 -38.41
CA GLU A 990 6.60 -4.20 -39.70
C GLU A 990 7.47 -5.47 -39.53
N PHE A 991 8.33 -5.52 -38.52
CA PHE A 991 9.09 -6.75 -38.20
C PHE A 991 8.17 -7.92 -37.84
N ASN A 992 7.09 -7.66 -37.11
CA ASN A 992 6.07 -8.64 -36.75
C ASN A 992 5.36 -9.19 -38.00
N LYS A 993 4.95 -8.33 -38.94
CA LYS A 993 4.38 -8.77 -40.24
C LYS A 993 5.35 -9.68 -41.00
N LEU A 994 6.62 -9.30 -41.10
CA LEU A 994 7.65 -10.10 -41.80
C LEU A 994 7.78 -11.51 -41.22
N ASN A 995 7.64 -11.64 -39.90
CA ASN A 995 7.77 -12.90 -39.17
C ASN A 995 6.42 -13.62 -38.95
N SER A 996 5.33 -13.20 -39.60
CA SER A 996 3.96 -13.71 -39.41
C SER A 996 3.57 -13.78 -37.92
N PHE A 997 3.88 -12.74 -37.16
CA PHE A 997 3.61 -12.61 -35.73
C PHE A 997 2.58 -11.50 -35.51
N LYS A 998 1.53 -11.78 -34.74
CA LYS A 998 0.47 -10.82 -34.47
C LYS A 998 0.96 -9.59 -33.69
N SER A 999 0.72 -8.40 -34.23
CA SER A 999 0.88 -7.16 -33.47
C SER A 999 -0.37 -6.86 -32.65
N LEU A 1000 -0.30 -6.99 -31.33
CA LEU A 1000 -1.44 -6.72 -30.44
C LEU A 1000 -1.89 -5.25 -30.46
N VAL A 1001 -1.02 -4.32 -30.85
CA VAL A 1001 -1.39 -2.92 -31.07
C VAL A 1001 -1.60 -2.66 -32.58
N PRO A 1002 -2.84 -2.45 -33.04
CA PRO A 1002 -3.15 -2.20 -34.45
C PRO A 1002 -2.80 -0.74 -34.81
N LEU A 1003 -1.54 -0.48 -35.14
CA LEU A 1003 -1.00 0.88 -35.27
C LEU A 1003 -1.73 1.76 -36.27
N ILE A 1004 -2.20 1.22 -37.41
CA ILE A 1004 -2.96 2.00 -38.39
C ILE A 1004 -4.24 2.56 -37.74
N HIS A 1005 -5.02 1.73 -37.06
CA HIS A 1005 -6.22 2.15 -36.33
C HIS A 1005 -5.88 3.15 -35.22
N LEU A 1006 -4.83 2.88 -34.43
CA LEU A 1006 -4.37 3.81 -33.39
C LEU A 1006 -4.04 5.19 -33.98
N SER A 1007 -3.29 5.25 -35.09
CA SER A 1007 -2.93 6.50 -35.79
C SER A 1007 -4.15 7.33 -36.17
N TRP A 1008 -5.20 6.68 -36.69
CA TRP A 1008 -6.47 7.33 -37.02
C TRP A 1008 -7.21 7.85 -35.79
N GLN A 1009 -7.11 7.18 -34.63
CA GLN A 1009 -7.69 7.68 -33.37
C GLN A 1009 -6.88 8.85 -32.80
N LEU A 1010 -5.54 8.77 -32.77
CA LEU A 1010 -4.68 9.88 -32.33
C LEU A 1010 -4.96 11.15 -33.14
N ALA A 1011 -5.12 11.01 -34.46
CA ALA A 1011 -5.44 12.12 -35.36
C ALA A 1011 -6.84 12.74 -35.16
N ARG A 1012 -7.77 12.01 -34.54
CA ARG A 1012 -9.11 12.51 -34.17
C ARG A 1012 -9.12 13.14 -32.78
N ASN A 1013 -8.36 12.56 -31.84
CA ASN A 1013 -8.50 12.81 -30.41
C ASN A 1013 -7.45 13.78 -29.85
N ILE A 1014 -6.31 13.97 -30.52
CA ILE A 1014 -5.14 14.70 -29.99
C ILE A 1014 -4.74 15.88 -30.90
N ARG A 1015 -4.32 16.98 -30.27
CA ARG A 1015 -3.55 18.04 -30.92
C ARG A 1015 -2.07 17.81 -30.64
N PHE A 1016 -1.26 17.61 -31.69
CA PHE A 1016 0.16 17.33 -31.56
C PHE A 1016 0.97 18.60 -31.28
N SER A 1017 1.81 18.55 -30.25
CA SER A 1017 2.82 19.57 -29.94
C SER A 1017 4.22 19.20 -30.46
N ASP A 1018 4.54 17.91 -30.49
CA ASP A 1018 5.76 17.38 -31.10
C ASP A 1018 5.58 17.30 -32.63
N LYS A 1019 6.37 18.10 -33.35
CA LYS A 1019 6.36 18.16 -34.82
C LYS A 1019 6.78 16.82 -35.44
N THR A 1020 7.77 16.13 -34.88
CA THR A 1020 8.28 14.87 -35.43
C THR A 1020 7.22 13.78 -35.26
N LEU A 1021 6.60 13.67 -34.09
CA LEU A 1021 5.48 12.75 -33.87
C LEU A 1021 4.29 13.07 -34.79
N PHE A 1022 3.95 14.35 -34.97
CA PHE A 1022 2.93 14.78 -35.92
C PHE A 1022 3.24 14.32 -37.35
N GLU A 1023 4.46 14.55 -37.84
CA GLU A 1023 4.89 14.17 -39.20
C GLU A 1023 4.85 12.65 -39.39
N MET A 1024 5.25 11.88 -38.38
CA MET A 1024 5.21 10.42 -38.40
C MET A 1024 3.77 9.86 -38.42
N VAL A 1025 2.89 10.36 -37.55
CA VAL A 1025 1.47 9.96 -37.57
C VAL A 1025 0.84 10.38 -38.90
N ARG A 1026 1.09 11.62 -39.35
CA ARG A 1026 0.59 12.15 -40.63
C ARG A 1026 1.03 11.29 -41.82
N LYS A 1027 2.28 10.82 -41.83
CA LYS A 1027 2.80 9.87 -42.82
C LYS A 1027 1.99 8.56 -42.83
N THR A 1028 1.73 7.95 -41.66
CA THR A 1028 0.89 6.76 -41.54
C THR A 1028 -0.55 6.97 -42.07
N LEU A 1029 -1.13 8.15 -41.84
CA LEU A 1029 -2.46 8.49 -42.38
C LEU A 1029 -2.44 8.62 -43.91
N ILE A 1030 -1.44 9.31 -44.48
CA ILE A 1030 -1.28 9.50 -45.93
C ILE A 1030 -1.08 8.15 -46.63
N GLN A 1031 -0.20 7.30 -46.09
CA GLN A 1031 0.03 5.93 -46.57
C GLN A 1031 -1.24 5.08 -46.52
N SER A 1032 -1.93 5.04 -45.37
CA SER A 1032 -3.11 4.19 -45.20
C SER A 1032 -4.31 4.64 -46.03
N ILE A 1033 -4.59 5.94 -46.13
CA ILE A 1033 -5.70 6.41 -46.98
C ILE A 1033 -5.42 6.18 -48.48
N ALA A 1034 -4.17 6.36 -48.91
CA ALA A 1034 -3.76 6.08 -50.28
C ALA A 1034 -3.85 4.57 -50.60
N TYR A 1035 -3.38 3.70 -49.71
CA TYR A 1035 -3.51 2.25 -49.87
C TYR A 1035 -4.98 1.81 -49.93
N CYS A 1036 -5.83 2.31 -49.03
CA CYS A 1036 -7.27 2.04 -49.07
C CYS A 1036 -7.90 2.50 -50.38
N GLN A 1037 -7.52 3.66 -50.93
CA GLN A 1037 -8.02 4.10 -52.24
C GLN A 1037 -7.54 3.21 -53.40
N ILE A 1038 -6.27 2.81 -53.42
CA ILE A 1038 -5.73 1.93 -54.48
C ILE A 1038 -6.43 0.56 -54.45
N VAL A 1039 -6.67 -0.01 -53.26
CA VAL A 1039 -7.43 -1.26 -53.09
C VAL A 1039 -8.90 -1.07 -53.51
N LEU A 1040 -9.53 0.05 -53.12
CA LEU A 1040 -10.91 0.39 -53.50
C LEU A 1040 -11.07 0.46 -55.02
N ASP A 1041 -10.20 1.22 -55.71
CA ASP A 1041 -10.22 1.37 -57.16
C ASP A 1041 -9.98 0.02 -57.86
N TYR A 1042 -9.03 -0.80 -57.38
CA TYR A 1042 -8.79 -2.13 -57.94
C TYR A 1042 -10.00 -3.07 -57.81
N VAL A 1043 -10.66 -3.09 -56.65
CA VAL A 1043 -11.83 -3.94 -56.39
C VAL A 1043 -13.06 -3.48 -57.20
N CYS A 1044 -13.28 -2.17 -57.30
CA CYS A 1044 -14.43 -1.60 -58.00
C CYS A 1044 -14.24 -1.54 -59.53
N GLU A 1045 -13.12 -1.00 -60.02
CA GLU A 1045 -12.90 -0.77 -61.45
C GLU A 1045 -12.44 -2.04 -62.18
N ARG A 1046 -11.51 -2.82 -61.59
CA ARG A 1046 -10.91 -4.00 -62.23
C ARG A 1046 -11.64 -5.30 -61.89
N LEU A 1047 -11.91 -5.57 -60.60
CA LEU A 1047 -12.63 -6.80 -60.19
C LEU A 1047 -14.15 -6.68 -60.28
N ARG A 1048 -14.70 -5.46 -60.44
CA ARG A 1048 -16.14 -5.17 -60.54
C ARG A 1048 -16.98 -5.78 -59.40
N LYS A 1049 -16.43 -5.81 -58.19
CA LYS A 1049 -17.16 -6.28 -57.01
C LYS A 1049 -17.88 -5.13 -56.32
N GLU A 1050 -19.13 -5.36 -55.94
CA GLU A 1050 -19.90 -4.43 -55.12
C GLU A 1050 -19.35 -4.40 -53.69
N LEU A 1051 -19.21 -3.20 -53.11
CA LEU A 1051 -18.78 -2.99 -51.74
C LEU A 1051 -19.94 -2.56 -50.86
N LYS A 1052 -20.14 -3.27 -49.75
CA LYS A 1052 -21.15 -2.96 -48.74
C LYS A 1052 -20.53 -2.10 -47.65
N HIS A 1053 -21.14 -0.96 -47.36
CA HIS A 1053 -20.74 -0.12 -46.24
C HIS A 1053 -21.07 -0.82 -44.91
N HIS A 1054 -20.04 -1.10 -44.12
CA HIS A 1054 -20.17 -1.63 -42.76
C HIS A 1054 -19.61 -0.60 -41.77
N PRO A 1055 -20.45 0.19 -41.08
CA PRO A 1055 -19.98 1.15 -40.09
C PRO A 1055 -19.36 0.42 -38.91
N ARG A 1056 -18.37 1.04 -38.25
CA ARG A 1056 -17.82 0.50 -37.00
C ARG A 1056 -18.65 0.92 -35.80
N THR A 1057 -18.83 0.02 -34.83
CA THR A 1057 -19.49 0.32 -33.56
C THR A 1057 -18.50 0.91 -32.56
N GLU A 1058 -19.01 1.65 -31.57
CA GLU A 1058 -18.20 2.08 -30.44
C GLU A 1058 -17.66 0.86 -29.66
N GLY A 1059 -16.39 0.92 -29.22
CA GLY A 1059 -15.72 -0.20 -28.56
C GLY A 1059 -15.33 -1.38 -29.47
N GLU A 1060 -15.57 -1.31 -30.79
CA GLU A 1060 -15.26 -2.42 -31.70
C GLU A 1060 -13.76 -2.67 -31.83
N ASN A 1061 -13.32 -3.87 -31.48
CA ASN A 1061 -11.95 -4.34 -31.66
C ASN A 1061 -11.48 -4.17 -33.12
N SER A 1062 -10.18 -3.93 -33.30
CA SER A 1062 -9.60 -3.97 -34.66
C SER A 1062 -9.58 -5.39 -35.21
N HIS A 1063 -9.91 -5.51 -36.50
CA HIS A 1063 -9.87 -6.77 -37.24
C HIS A 1063 -8.45 -7.13 -37.66
N TYR A 1064 -8.16 -8.42 -37.67
CA TYR A 1064 -6.90 -9.02 -38.11
C TYR A 1064 -7.21 -10.13 -39.13
N CYS A 1065 -6.30 -10.39 -40.06
CA CYS A 1065 -6.45 -11.53 -40.97
C CYS A 1065 -6.42 -12.86 -40.20
N CYS A 1066 -7.43 -13.71 -40.36
CA CYS A 1066 -7.48 -15.03 -39.71
C CYS A 1066 -6.44 -16.05 -40.21
N VAL A 1067 -5.69 -15.71 -41.27
CA VAL A 1067 -4.66 -16.58 -41.87
C VAL A 1067 -3.24 -16.12 -41.51
N CYS A 1068 -2.95 -14.81 -41.58
CA CYS A 1068 -1.60 -14.27 -41.35
C CYS A 1068 -1.46 -13.33 -40.15
N GLU A 1069 -2.56 -13.05 -39.43
CA GLU A 1069 -2.61 -12.19 -38.24
C GLU A 1069 -2.08 -10.74 -38.39
N VAL A 1070 -2.00 -10.26 -39.63
CA VAL A 1070 -1.73 -8.85 -40.00
C VAL A 1070 -2.97 -7.98 -39.84
#